data_AF-A0A450S8S2-F1
#
_entry.id   AF-A0A450S8S2-F1
#
_cell.length_a   1.000
_cell.length_b   1.000
_cell.length_c   1.000
_cell.angle_alpha   90.00
_cell.angle_beta   90.00
_cell.angle_gamma   90.00
#
_symmetry.space_group_name_H-M   'P 1'
#
loop_
_entity.id
_entity.type
_entity.pdbx_description
1 polymer ?
#
loop_
_entity_poly.entity_id
_entity_poly.type
_entity_poly.pdbx_seq_one_letter_code
_entity_poly.pdbx_strand_id
1 'polypeptide(L)'
;MTTMTNEKTRNLINRGVPGPRELMQARHPDLFSDTLVGDAPKFSKGAFEYHLETLTNRKQEYEFEHFCRKLAEKEICPNLRTQTGPTGGGDSKVDTETYPVAEEIAERWYIGSPSAGAERWGFAFSAKKAWKPKLKSDVDKILATERDYKRIYFFTNQFVSDRERSIQEDTLSKQISIPVHIIDRAWIVEKVYENGRLDLAIAALGIEDAKSEKISRPGPRDTARLTELEELDEQVTDPSRYQGARYQLVEDCLRSAILARGLERPRSEVESRFARAGRLAQDVDYRPQRLRIAYNRAWTAYWWHEDYAEFNRCYEEVERFAQGSIEAGELGRLVTLWQAISSSVPAGRLSDKDAKVESRRQTLVAMLEPVAANTARPNNALEARTYLALMKMTRAHQTGQFEQLESVWQEIGQIAEQSTSMGTYPFESLLYPVTELGKYIDNPAFDTLYEKITDTIRQRRSDGEAGNAYTERGIQKLFQKKPYEAIRWFGRAEELLIKEEYREELARALVGSSYAYERAGLLWAARNKALAAVERTTMTVLSGQGEILPPALIAVERLVWTELQLGRIPHILGAMSLADFIASHLKLSEEEQKAYADDRSIQEGILCIHLSRVPFGSLPSMTRLPDVLERLGFEPARMAVLFILGQEQAIRDDGYIPPGESPSFVQTFFERLQEQPANKDISPQPILVDGETSSLKSAILGTEIVVETPNNPISFGIAESLLGVLEAFLATSDEGDLLPHLERFTITIRASEHFVERLQLRFRDDSGNHAEVLHPANFAFTTATRRQEYMDWLRDSLAHIMGRIFVIRKDINTWLDKIAGEERGFSRALLLGDMLTFHGNVFGEKPRLRLTDWMEPGDREWEVLRKESWKPARMGGDASAEEPKEALKFGDGPPPADFPDTSQLKHTDRRVLSPIDLPLWDRAKWRATLFLHYPSYPYPPPVLALGFKDGQAGQAIFRAWRERWGERDENDALRVAIIRGISKRNPAEYAVSVGPNLQIREHGKKVLATVSRINRMTPTNSVNLDTFIAAYQKIGMFFLAPAQMMGTNAPEPFMQLAIAKRDIHIRQASEIGPNDPDMVALRKDDEPIVPAGVTDAP
;
A
#
# COMPACT_ATOMS: atom_id res chain seq x y z
N MET A 1 -4.74 -5.73 6.16
CA MET A 1 -4.06 -6.26 4.95
C MET A 1 -4.51 -7.68 4.62
N THR A 2 -4.70 -8.56 5.60
CA THR A 2 -5.58 -9.76 5.46
C THR A 2 -7.02 -9.40 5.03
N THR A 3 -7.42 -8.14 5.21
CA THR A 3 -8.67 -7.55 4.71
C THR A 3 -8.60 -6.95 3.30
N MET A 4 -7.40 -6.80 2.71
CA MET A 4 -7.25 -6.30 1.32
C MET A 4 -7.25 -7.41 0.26
N THR A 5 -7.19 -8.68 0.67
CA THR A 5 -7.29 -9.86 -0.19
C THR A 5 -8.42 -10.80 0.26
N ASN A 6 -9.57 -10.26 0.67
CA ASN A 6 -10.76 -11.11 0.71
C ASN A 6 -11.43 -11.02 -0.67
N GLU A 7 -10.94 -11.86 -1.58
CA GLU A 7 -11.58 -12.14 -2.88
C GLU A 7 -13.05 -12.52 -2.69
N LYS A 8 -13.43 -13.05 -1.51
CA LYS A 8 -14.83 -13.22 -1.09
C LYS A 8 -15.61 -11.91 -1.01
N THR A 9 -15.03 -10.81 -0.51
CA THR A 9 -15.68 -9.48 -0.46
C THR A 9 -15.78 -8.82 -1.83
N ARG A 10 -14.82 -9.06 -2.74
CA ARG A 10 -14.93 -8.64 -4.15
C ARG A 10 -15.95 -9.49 -4.92
N ASN A 11 -16.01 -10.79 -4.67
CA ASN A 11 -17.01 -11.71 -5.24
C ASN A 11 -18.42 -11.46 -4.72
N LEU A 12 -18.57 -10.90 -3.52
CA LEU A 12 -19.85 -10.44 -2.95
C LEU A 12 -20.46 -9.26 -3.73
N ILE A 13 -19.65 -8.42 -4.38
CA ILE A 13 -20.14 -7.27 -5.16
C ILE A 13 -20.65 -7.71 -6.55
N ASN A 14 -20.16 -8.84 -7.08
CA ASN A 14 -20.57 -9.38 -8.38
C ASN A 14 -21.81 -10.31 -8.31
N ARG A 15 -22.36 -10.58 -7.12
CA ARG A 15 -23.50 -11.50 -6.90
C ARG A 15 -24.64 -10.88 -6.08
N GLY A 16 -25.24 -9.79 -6.55
CA GLY A 16 -26.44 -9.22 -5.89
C GLY A 16 -26.22 -8.81 -4.42
N VAL A 17 -27.30 -8.50 -3.69
CA VAL A 17 -27.20 -8.13 -2.26
C VAL A 17 -27.06 -9.41 -1.43
N PRO A 18 -25.93 -9.62 -0.71
CA PRO A 18 -25.69 -10.84 0.05
C PRO A 18 -26.70 -11.08 1.17
N GLY A 19 -26.98 -12.35 1.45
CA GLY A 19 -27.86 -12.75 2.55
C GLY A 19 -27.29 -12.34 3.92
N PRO A 20 -28.14 -12.11 4.95
CA PRO A 20 -27.69 -11.82 6.30
C PRO A 20 -26.61 -12.78 6.82
N ARG A 21 -26.73 -14.09 6.57
CA ARG A 21 -25.75 -15.08 7.02
C ARG A 21 -24.38 -14.87 6.39
N GLU A 22 -24.35 -14.68 5.06
CA GLU A 22 -23.11 -14.43 4.33
C GLU A 22 -22.44 -13.14 4.80
N LEU A 23 -23.22 -12.09 5.04
CA LEU A 23 -22.73 -10.82 5.58
C LEU A 23 -22.12 -11.01 6.97
N MET A 24 -22.81 -11.73 7.86
CA MET A 24 -22.32 -12.00 9.22
C MET A 24 -21.06 -12.86 9.21
N GLN A 25 -21.01 -13.90 8.36
CA GLN A 25 -19.85 -14.77 8.25
C GLN A 25 -18.63 -14.04 7.66
N ALA A 26 -18.85 -13.11 6.72
CA ALA A 26 -17.77 -12.30 6.17
C ALA A 26 -17.22 -11.26 7.17
N ARG A 27 -18.07 -10.73 8.05
CA ARG A 27 -17.69 -9.70 9.05
C ARG A 27 -17.19 -10.28 10.37
N HIS A 28 -17.78 -11.38 10.81
CA HIS A 28 -17.50 -12.06 12.06
C HIS A 28 -17.32 -13.57 11.84
N PRO A 29 -16.29 -14.00 11.09
CA PRO A 29 -16.01 -15.41 10.87
C PRO A 29 -15.74 -16.15 12.18
N ASP A 30 -15.33 -15.43 13.22
CA ASP A 30 -15.14 -15.94 14.57
C ASP A 30 -16.41 -16.46 15.23
N LEU A 31 -17.61 -16.11 14.77
CA LEU A 31 -18.88 -16.62 15.31
C LEU A 31 -19.34 -17.94 14.68
N PHE A 32 -18.71 -18.37 13.59
CA PHE A 32 -19.05 -19.58 12.82
C PHE A 32 -18.01 -20.68 13.04
N SER A 33 -18.25 -21.85 12.47
CA SER A 33 -17.39 -23.03 12.62
C SER A 33 -16.08 -22.85 11.86
N ASP A 34 -14.96 -23.16 12.52
CA ASP A 34 -13.62 -23.24 11.91
C ASP A 34 -13.16 -24.68 11.64
N THR A 35 -14.09 -25.64 11.67
CA THR A 35 -13.87 -27.06 11.47
C THR A 35 -13.65 -27.43 10.00
N LEU A 36 -12.60 -28.22 9.72
CA LEU A 36 -12.32 -28.82 8.41
C LEU A 36 -12.75 -30.29 8.41
N VAL A 37 -13.51 -30.74 7.41
CA VAL A 37 -13.98 -32.13 7.31
C VAL A 37 -13.14 -32.89 6.28
N GLY A 38 -12.54 -34.01 6.69
CA GLY A 38 -11.88 -35.00 5.83
C GLY A 38 -12.35 -36.42 6.15
N ASP A 39 -11.84 -37.42 5.45
CA ASP A 39 -12.13 -38.83 5.68
C ASP A 39 -10.90 -39.55 6.26
N ALA A 40 -11.08 -40.41 7.27
CA ALA A 40 -10.04 -41.36 7.67
C ALA A 40 -10.63 -42.72 8.09
N PRO A 41 -9.90 -43.82 7.90
CA PRO A 41 -10.38 -45.16 8.18
C PRO A 41 -10.22 -45.57 9.66
N LYS A 42 -11.17 -46.39 10.15
CA LYS A 42 -11.19 -46.95 11.52
C LYS A 42 -11.15 -48.48 11.49
N PHE A 43 -10.20 -49.07 12.20
CA PHE A 43 -10.04 -50.53 12.35
C PHE A 43 -9.51 -50.85 13.75
N SER A 44 -9.99 -51.92 14.40
CA SER A 44 -9.68 -52.20 15.81
C SER A 44 -8.37 -52.98 16.00
N LYS A 45 -7.62 -52.70 17.07
CA LYS A 45 -6.34 -53.35 17.39
C LYS A 45 -6.42 -54.88 17.42
N GLY A 46 -7.43 -55.43 18.10
CA GLY A 46 -7.64 -56.89 18.16
C GLY A 46 -7.99 -57.53 16.80
N ALA A 47 -8.76 -56.83 15.96
CA ALA A 47 -9.05 -57.31 14.60
C ALA A 47 -7.80 -57.28 13.71
N PHE A 48 -6.93 -56.28 13.89
CA PHE A 48 -5.65 -56.18 13.18
C PHE A 48 -4.64 -57.25 13.59
N GLU A 49 -4.51 -57.53 14.89
CA GLU A 49 -3.67 -58.62 15.38
C GLU A 49 -4.11 -59.99 14.83
N TYR A 50 -5.42 -60.24 14.79
CA TYR A 50 -6.00 -61.45 14.19
C TYR A 50 -5.77 -61.50 12.67
N HIS A 51 -5.86 -60.36 11.98
CA HIS A 51 -5.55 -60.26 10.56
C HIS A 51 -4.10 -60.65 10.28
N LEU A 52 -3.14 -60.11 11.05
CA LEU A 52 -1.72 -60.44 10.93
C LEU A 52 -1.42 -61.93 11.23
N GLU A 53 -2.16 -62.56 12.15
CA GLU A 53 -1.97 -63.98 12.47
C GLU A 53 -2.48 -64.93 11.37
N THR A 54 -3.49 -64.50 10.61
CA THR A 54 -4.16 -65.34 9.59
C THR A 54 -3.67 -65.11 8.16
N LEU A 55 -2.67 -64.26 7.94
CA LEU A 55 -2.10 -63.92 6.62
C LEU A 55 -1.73 -65.13 5.75
N THR A 56 -1.05 -66.13 6.34
CA THR A 56 -0.62 -67.35 5.62
C THR A 56 -1.79 -68.27 5.24
N ASN A 57 -2.89 -68.25 6.01
CA ASN A 57 -4.10 -69.00 5.66
C ASN A 57 -4.85 -68.36 4.48
N ARG A 58 -4.64 -67.05 4.27
CA ARG A 58 -5.30 -66.24 3.23
C ARG A 58 -4.44 -66.03 1.98
N LYS A 59 -3.23 -66.59 1.95
CA LYS A 59 -2.23 -66.39 0.88
C LYS A 59 -1.84 -64.91 0.67
N GLN A 60 -1.78 -64.14 1.76
CA GLN A 60 -1.48 -62.70 1.76
C GLN A 60 -0.03 -62.38 2.15
N GLU A 61 0.91 -63.29 1.88
CA GLU A 61 2.32 -63.09 2.27
C GLU A 61 2.98 -61.95 1.51
N TYR A 62 2.56 -61.71 0.26
CA TYR A 62 3.09 -60.63 -0.58
C TYR A 62 2.59 -59.25 -0.11
N GLU A 63 1.32 -59.15 0.29
CA GLU A 63 0.71 -57.96 0.86
C GLU A 63 1.36 -57.61 2.21
N PHE A 64 1.72 -58.62 3.01
CA PHE A 64 2.47 -58.42 4.25
C PHE A 64 3.90 -57.90 4.01
N GLU A 65 4.58 -58.40 2.98
CA GLU A 65 5.88 -57.90 2.57
C GLU A 65 5.78 -56.43 2.10
N HIS A 66 4.77 -56.12 1.28
CA HIS A 66 4.49 -54.76 0.82
C HIS A 66 4.21 -53.81 2.00
N PHE A 67 3.38 -54.24 2.95
CA PHE A 67 3.06 -53.50 4.16
C PHE A 67 4.28 -53.26 5.04
N CYS A 68 5.08 -54.30 5.34
CA CYS A 68 6.27 -54.15 6.18
C CYS A 68 7.31 -53.23 5.53
N ARG A 69 7.48 -53.29 4.21
CA ARG A 69 8.32 -52.34 3.47
C ARG A 69 7.81 -50.90 3.63
N LYS A 70 6.51 -50.68 3.42
CA LYS A 70 5.88 -49.35 3.56
C LYS A 70 5.97 -48.82 5.00
N LEU A 71 5.88 -49.69 6.00
CA LEU A 71 6.06 -49.34 7.40
C LEU A 71 7.52 -49.00 7.71
N ALA A 72 8.47 -49.77 7.18
CA ALA A 72 9.90 -49.51 7.30
C ALA A 72 10.32 -48.20 6.59
N GLU A 73 9.71 -47.85 5.46
CA GLU A 73 9.87 -46.55 4.77
C GLU A 73 9.49 -45.35 5.67
N LYS A 74 8.58 -45.55 6.63
CA LYS A 74 8.10 -44.48 7.51
C LYS A 74 8.76 -44.43 8.88
N GLU A 75 9.26 -45.56 9.38
CA GLU A 75 9.76 -45.69 10.76
C GLU A 75 11.26 -45.99 10.87
N ILE A 76 11.89 -46.52 9.82
CA ILE A 76 13.31 -46.95 9.86
C ILE A 76 14.15 -46.15 8.87
N CYS A 77 13.79 -46.17 7.58
CA CYS A 77 14.52 -45.44 6.53
C CYS A 77 13.64 -45.25 5.28
N PRO A 78 13.49 -44.03 4.73
CA PRO A 78 12.60 -43.78 3.60
C PRO A 78 13.01 -44.36 2.24
N ASN A 79 14.23 -44.87 2.09
CA ASN A 79 14.86 -45.20 0.82
C ASN A 79 14.96 -46.71 0.52
N LEU A 80 13.84 -47.44 0.58
CA LEU A 80 13.81 -48.89 0.29
C LEU A 80 13.48 -49.20 -1.18
N ARG A 81 14.16 -50.20 -1.77
CA ARG A 81 13.90 -50.63 -3.16
C ARG A 81 12.60 -51.40 -3.31
N THR A 82 11.81 -51.08 -4.33
CA THR A 82 10.68 -51.89 -4.74
C THR A 82 11.15 -53.02 -5.67
N GLN A 83 10.85 -54.29 -5.36
CA GLN A 83 11.07 -55.37 -6.32
C GLN A 83 10.10 -55.22 -7.50
N THR A 84 10.64 -55.08 -8.72
CA THR A 84 9.88 -55.05 -9.97
C THR A 84 10.28 -56.24 -10.84
N GLY A 85 9.43 -57.27 -10.87
CA GLY A 85 9.57 -58.44 -11.76
C GLY A 85 8.53 -59.53 -11.45
N PRO A 86 8.18 -60.41 -12.42
CA PRO A 86 7.34 -61.57 -12.12
C PRO A 86 8.08 -62.50 -11.16
N THR A 87 7.41 -62.95 -10.11
CA THR A 87 7.90 -63.93 -9.14
C THR A 87 8.13 -65.28 -9.82
N GLY A 88 9.26 -65.41 -10.52
CA GLY A 88 9.60 -66.56 -11.34
C GLY A 88 10.87 -66.32 -12.14
N GLY A 89 12.02 -66.29 -11.45
CA GLY A 89 13.35 -66.31 -12.07
C GLY A 89 14.02 -64.93 -12.19
N GLY A 90 14.67 -64.49 -11.11
CA GLY A 90 15.53 -63.31 -11.10
C GLY A 90 16.39 -63.27 -9.83
N ASP A 91 17.68 -63.00 -9.99
CA ASP A 91 18.81 -63.22 -9.06
C ASP A 91 18.89 -62.25 -7.84
N SER A 92 17.76 -61.84 -7.27
CA SER A 92 17.73 -61.01 -6.06
C SER A 92 17.55 -61.89 -4.81
N LYS A 93 18.66 -62.29 -4.19
CA LYS A 93 18.72 -63.09 -2.94
C LYS A 93 18.30 -62.32 -1.66
N VAL A 94 17.82 -61.07 -1.78
CA VAL A 94 17.40 -60.18 -0.68
C VAL A 94 16.01 -59.60 -0.98
N ASP A 95 15.12 -59.56 0.02
CA ASP A 95 13.73 -59.13 -0.17
C ASP A 95 13.65 -57.62 -0.49
N THR A 96 14.27 -56.75 0.31
CA THR A 96 14.55 -55.36 -0.08
C THR A 96 15.84 -54.83 0.54
N GLU A 97 16.37 -53.75 0.00
CA GLU A 97 17.57 -53.08 0.49
C GLU A 97 17.43 -51.57 0.33
N THR A 98 18.22 -50.81 1.11
CA THR A 98 18.31 -49.37 0.88
C THR A 98 18.97 -49.07 -0.47
N TYR A 99 18.54 -48.00 -1.11
CA TYR A 99 19.23 -47.43 -2.27
C TYR A 99 19.84 -46.08 -1.91
N PRO A 100 20.98 -45.72 -2.52
CA PRO A 100 21.61 -44.43 -2.23
C PRO A 100 20.67 -43.28 -2.61
N VAL A 101 20.48 -42.34 -1.70
CA VAL A 101 19.75 -41.08 -1.93
C VAL A 101 20.71 -39.92 -1.77
N ALA A 102 20.41 -38.82 -2.47
CA ALA A 102 21.16 -37.58 -2.33
C ALA A 102 21.13 -37.10 -0.87
N GLU A 103 22.22 -36.48 -0.43
CA GLU A 103 22.41 -36.02 0.95
C GLU A 103 21.31 -35.04 1.37
N GLU A 104 20.91 -34.15 0.47
CA GLU A 104 19.86 -33.14 0.69
C GLU A 104 18.48 -33.76 0.95
N ILE A 105 18.25 -35.00 0.48
CA ILE A 105 17.03 -35.76 0.76
C ILE A 105 17.12 -36.40 2.15
N ALA A 106 18.27 -36.98 2.48
CA ALA A 106 18.51 -37.64 3.77
C ALA A 106 18.51 -36.66 4.95
N GLU A 107 19.01 -35.43 4.76
CA GLU A 107 19.00 -34.34 5.75
C GLU A 107 17.60 -33.91 6.18
N ARG A 108 16.60 -34.12 5.31
CA ARG A 108 15.21 -33.72 5.54
C ARG A 108 14.38 -34.81 6.23
N TRP A 109 14.99 -35.97 6.53
CA TRP A 109 14.28 -37.07 7.18
C TRP A 109 14.07 -36.79 8.66
N TYR A 110 12.81 -36.55 9.04
CA TYR A 110 12.39 -36.40 10.43
C TYR A 110 12.45 -37.72 11.22
N ILE A 111 12.33 -38.86 10.53
CA ILE A 111 12.35 -40.22 11.12
C ILE A 111 13.32 -41.09 10.32
N GLY A 112 14.18 -41.82 11.03
CA GLY A 112 15.25 -42.64 10.45
C GLY A 112 16.63 -42.01 10.61
N SER A 113 17.69 -42.78 10.31
CA SER A 113 19.07 -42.28 10.38
C SER A 113 19.47 -41.70 9.02
N PRO A 114 20.02 -40.47 8.94
CA PRO A 114 20.59 -39.93 7.70
C PRO A 114 21.66 -40.84 7.10
N SER A 115 22.33 -41.64 7.93
CA SER A 115 23.31 -42.64 7.49
C SER A 115 22.72 -43.71 6.56
N ALA A 116 21.41 -43.99 6.63
CA ALA A 116 20.75 -44.94 5.73
C ALA A 116 20.73 -44.46 4.27
N GLY A 117 20.95 -43.16 4.02
CA GLY A 117 21.06 -42.60 2.68
C GLY A 117 22.37 -42.95 1.97
N ALA A 118 23.44 -43.20 2.72
CA ALA A 118 24.76 -43.56 2.22
C ALA A 118 25.12 -45.05 2.44
N GLU A 119 24.60 -45.66 3.51
CA GLU A 119 24.85 -47.05 3.87
C GLU A 119 23.87 -48.02 3.19
N ARG A 120 24.34 -49.25 2.94
CA ARG A 120 23.49 -50.33 2.43
C ARG A 120 22.95 -51.16 3.60
N TRP A 121 21.63 -51.20 3.76
CA TRP A 121 20.94 -51.99 4.78
C TRP A 121 20.08 -53.06 4.09
N GLY A 122 20.10 -54.28 4.63
CA GLY A 122 19.34 -55.42 4.11
C GLY A 122 18.04 -55.64 4.90
N PHE A 123 16.96 -55.97 4.21
CA PHE A 123 15.65 -56.22 4.81
C PHE A 123 15.12 -57.57 4.33
N ALA A 124 14.59 -58.34 5.27
CA ALA A 124 13.94 -59.62 5.02
C ALA A 124 12.56 -59.66 5.71
N PHE A 125 11.56 -60.25 5.06
CA PHE A 125 10.18 -60.27 5.54
C PHE A 125 9.65 -61.72 5.61
N SER A 126 9.02 -62.11 6.73
CA SER A 126 8.46 -63.45 6.85
C SER A 126 7.16 -63.52 7.64
N ALA A 127 6.13 -64.09 7.01
CA ALA A 127 4.86 -64.43 7.66
C ALA A 127 4.79 -65.88 8.20
N LYS A 128 5.89 -66.65 8.14
CA LYS A 128 5.89 -68.10 8.50
C LYS A 128 5.89 -68.32 10.02
N LYS A 129 5.09 -69.30 10.49
CA LYS A 129 5.09 -69.74 11.90
C LYS A 129 6.49 -70.20 12.38
N ALA A 130 7.22 -70.94 11.56
CA ALA A 130 8.59 -71.36 11.85
C ALA A 130 9.60 -70.26 11.43
N TRP A 131 9.65 -69.16 12.18
CA TRP A 131 10.46 -67.99 11.83
C TRP A 131 11.97 -68.18 12.08
N LYS A 132 12.38 -68.96 13.10
CA LYS A 132 13.82 -69.15 13.46
C LYS A 132 14.67 -69.75 12.31
N PRO A 133 14.27 -70.87 11.66
CA PRO A 133 15.04 -71.40 10.52
C PRO A 133 15.04 -70.46 9.30
N LYS A 134 13.97 -69.66 9.15
CA LYS A 134 13.79 -68.72 8.04
C LYS A 134 14.67 -67.48 8.20
N LEU A 135 14.76 -66.91 9.41
CA LEU A 135 15.68 -65.85 9.78
C LEU A 135 17.12 -66.22 9.41
N LYS A 136 17.59 -67.40 9.84
CA LYS A 136 18.94 -67.88 9.51
C LYS A 136 19.13 -68.03 8.00
N SER A 137 18.18 -68.68 7.32
CA SER A 137 18.24 -68.86 5.87
C SER A 137 18.26 -67.55 5.08
N ASP A 138 17.53 -66.52 5.51
CA ASP A 138 17.46 -65.25 4.79
C ASP A 138 18.68 -64.36 5.09
N VAL A 139 19.20 -64.38 6.32
CA VAL A 139 20.50 -63.76 6.64
C VAL A 139 21.63 -64.41 5.83
N ASP A 140 21.66 -65.74 5.73
CA ASP A 140 22.66 -66.47 4.94
C ASP A 140 22.56 -66.09 3.43
N LYS A 141 21.35 -65.89 2.90
CA LYS A 141 21.14 -65.42 1.52
C LYS A 141 21.59 -63.97 1.30
N ILE A 142 21.33 -63.08 2.27
CA ILE A 142 21.81 -61.69 2.24
C ILE A 142 23.34 -61.68 2.21
N LEU A 143 24.00 -62.49 3.02
CA LEU A 143 25.46 -62.62 3.02
C LEU A 143 26.00 -63.23 1.72
N ALA A 144 25.32 -64.22 1.16
CA ALA A 144 25.68 -64.86 -0.12
C ALA A 144 25.55 -63.93 -1.35
N THR A 145 25.18 -62.65 -1.16
CA THR A 145 25.22 -61.63 -2.20
C THR A 145 26.56 -60.88 -2.28
N GLU A 146 27.46 -61.08 -1.31
CA GLU A 146 28.77 -60.39 -1.21
C GLU A 146 28.69 -58.85 -1.27
N ARG A 147 27.55 -58.26 -0.89
CA ARG A 147 27.34 -56.80 -0.82
C ARG A 147 27.73 -56.27 0.57
N ASP A 148 28.29 -55.07 0.64
CA ASP A 148 28.73 -54.42 1.90
C ASP A 148 27.55 -53.87 2.74
N TYR A 149 26.76 -54.77 3.33
CA TYR A 149 25.67 -54.38 4.24
C TYR A 149 26.19 -53.97 5.62
N LYS A 150 25.70 -52.85 6.15
CA LYS A 150 26.05 -52.38 7.50
C LYS A 150 25.05 -52.79 8.58
N ARG A 151 23.80 -53.10 8.20
CA ARG A 151 22.71 -53.53 9.10
C ARG A 151 21.74 -54.46 8.37
N ILE A 152 21.12 -55.38 9.11
CA ILE A 152 20.08 -56.28 8.60
C ILE A 152 18.83 -56.20 9.49
N TYR A 153 17.66 -55.99 8.89
CA TYR A 153 16.36 -56.00 9.57
C TYR A 153 15.52 -57.20 9.11
N PHE A 154 14.97 -57.97 10.04
CA PHE A 154 14.09 -59.10 9.78
C PHE A 154 12.70 -58.85 10.38
N PHE A 155 11.69 -58.74 9.54
CA PHE A 155 10.31 -58.50 9.94
C PHE A 155 9.52 -59.81 10.03
N THR A 156 8.76 -59.99 11.10
CA THR A 156 7.87 -61.14 11.28
C THR A 156 6.51 -60.77 11.84
N ASN A 157 5.47 -61.46 11.37
CA ASN A 157 4.11 -61.38 11.92
C ASN A 157 3.93 -62.21 13.20
N GLN A 158 4.97 -62.91 13.66
CA GLN A 158 4.92 -63.72 14.89
C GLN A 158 5.25 -62.85 16.11
N PHE A 159 4.70 -63.23 17.26
CA PHE A 159 5.10 -62.64 18.54
C PHE A 159 6.43 -63.27 19.00
N VAL A 160 7.43 -62.45 19.29
CA VAL A 160 8.76 -62.92 19.73
C VAL A 160 9.06 -62.33 21.10
N SER A 161 9.25 -63.20 22.11
CA SER A 161 9.61 -62.76 23.45
C SER A 161 10.96 -62.04 23.47
N ASP A 162 11.09 -61.00 24.31
CA ASP A 162 12.30 -60.16 24.38
C ASP A 162 13.59 -60.97 24.61
N ARG A 163 13.52 -61.98 25.50
CA ARG A 163 14.64 -62.89 25.79
C ARG A 163 15.07 -63.67 24.55
N GLU A 164 14.11 -64.19 23.77
CA GLU A 164 14.44 -64.94 22.56
C GLU A 164 14.94 -64.04 21.43
N ARG A 165 14.38 -62.83 21.31
CA ARG A 165 14.81 -61.82 20.33
C ARG A 165 16.28 -61.47 20.52
N SER A 166 16.65 -61.04 21.72
CA SER A 166 18.03 -60.65 22.06
C SER A 166 19.03 -61.79 21.86
N ILE A 167 18.69 -63.03 22.28
CA ILE A 167 19.58 -64.18 22.08
C ILE A 167 19.85 -64.43 20.59
N GLN A 168 18.83 -64.34 19.72
CA GLN A 168 19.01 -64.58 18.29
C GLN A 168 19.74 -63.44 17.59
N GLU A 169 19.43 -62.18 17.91
CA GLU A 169 20.13 -60.99 17.39
C GLU A 169 21.62 -61.03 17.75
N ASP A 170 21.97 -61.29 19.02
CA ASP A 170 23.36 -61.36 19.47
C ASP A 170 24.11 -62.54 18.85
N THR A 171 23.47 -63.70 18.74
CA THR A 171 24.09 -64.91 18.19
C THR A 171 24.42 -64.70 16.71
N LEU A 172 23.48 -64.17 15.93
CA LEU A 172 23.66 -63.92 14.51
C LEU A 172 24.63 -62.75 14.27
N SER A 173 24.49 -61.65 15.00
CA SER A 173 25.37 -60.48 14.86
C SER A 173 26.83 -60.81 15.16
N LYS A 174 27.11 -61.66 16.16
CA LYS A 174 28.47 -62.14 16.47
C LYS A 174 29.01 -63.11 15.43
N GLN A 175 28.16 -63.93 14.82
CA GLN A 175 28.59 -64.90 13.80
C GLN A 175 28.97 -64.22 12.48
N ILE A 176 28.31 -63.11 12.15
CA ILE A 176 28.42 -62.47 10.82
C ILE A 176 29.10 -61.09 10.85
N SER A 177 29.39 -60.55 12.04
CA SER A 177 29.98 -59.23 12.28
C SER A 177 29.16 -58.04 11.73
N ILE A 178 27.86 -58.22 11.48
CA ILE A 178 26.90 -57.20 11.04
C ILE A 178 25.72 -57.22 12.03
N PRO A 179 25.27 -56.08 12.58
CA PRO A 179 24.09 -56.01 13.44
C PRO A 179 22.81 -56.51 12.75
N VAL A 180 22.11 -57.46 13.40
CA VAL A 180 20.82 -58.00 12.97
C VAL A 180 19.74 -57.56 13.96
N HIS A 181 18.64 -56.99 13.45
CA HIS A 181 17.49 -56.55 14.24
C HIS A 181 16.22 -57.30 13.81
N ILE A 182 15.46 -57.82 14.77
CA ILE A 182 14.20 -58.53 14.57
C ILE A 182 13.04 -57.60 14.92
N ILE A 183 12.19 -57.33 13.93
CA ILE A 183 10.97 -56.55 14.06
C ILE A 183 9.78 -57.50 14.12
N ASP A 184 9.13 -57.59 15.28
CA ASP A 184 8.08 -58.58 15.54
C ASP A 184 6.67 -57.99 15.48
N ARG A 185 5.65 -58.84 15.68
CA ARG A 185 4.25 -58.42 15.67
C ARG A 185 3.95 -57.31 16.67
N ALA A 186 4.55 -57.36 17.87
CA ALA A 186 4.31 -56.36 18.91
C ALA A 186 4.75 -54.97 18.43
N TRP A 187 5.94 -54.86 17.85
CA TRP A 187 6.44 -53.61 17.28
C TRP A 187 5.55 -53.11 16.13
N ILE A 188 5.13 -54.00 15.21
CA ILE A 188 4.27 -53.62 14.08
C ILE A 188 2.95 -53.03 14.58
N VAL A 189 2.30 -53.67 15.56
CA VAL A 189 1.02 -53.20 16.09
C VAL A 189 1.19 -51.89 16.87
N GLU A 190 2.27 -51.75 17.63
CA GLU A 190 2.63 -50.49 18.31
C GLU A 190 2.76 -49.36 17.29
N LYS A 191 3.56 -49.52 16.24
CA LYS A 191 3.75 -48.47 15.22
C LYS A 191 2.50 -48.18 14.40
N VAL A 192 1.63 -49.16 14.18
CA VAL A 192 0.35 -48.93 13.47
C VAL A 192 -0.62 -48.08 14.29
N TYR A 193 -0.74 -48.33 15.60
CA TYR A 193 -1.73 -47.65 16.43
C TYR A 193 -1.19 -46.44 17.20
N GLU A 194 0.03 -46.51 17.73
CA GLU A 194 0.63 -45.45 18.54
C GLU A 194 1.29 -44.37 17.67
N ASN A 195 1.91 -44.74 16.55
CA ASN A 195 2.48 -43.78 15.58
C ASN A 195 1.51 -43.41 14.44
N GLY A 196 0.23 -43.81 14.53
CA GLY A 196 -0.82 -43.40 13.60
C GLY A 196 -0.62 -43.87 12.15
N ARG A 197 -0.21 -45.13 11.93
CA ARG A 197 0.02 -45.73 10.59
C ARG A 197 -1.10 -46.65 10.11
N LEU A 198 -2.31 -46.50 10.66
CA LEU A 198 -3.46 -47.35 10.36
C LEU A 198 -3.89 -47.29 8.89
N ASP A 199 -3.93 -46.09 8.30
CA ASP A 199 -4.32 -45.88 6.90
C ASP A 199 -3.38 -46.64 5.94
N LEU A 200 -2.08 -46.60 6.26
CA LEU A 200 -1.05 -47.31 5.51
C LEU A 200 -1.23 -48.83 5.63
N ALA A 201 -1.56 -49.33 6.82
CA ALA A 201 -1.82 -50.74 7.05
C ALA A 201 -3.06 -51.24 6.30
N ILE A 202 -4.15 -50.46 6.32
CA ILE A 202 -5.40 -50.79 5.63
C ILE A 202 -5.22 -50.83 4.12
N ALA A 203 -4.55 -49.81 3.56
CA ALA A 203 -4.29 -49.72 2.12
C ALA A 203 -3.33 -50.83 1.64
N ALA A 204 -2.24 -51.09 2.38
CA ALA A 204 -1.22 -52.06 1.97
C ALA A 204 -1.66 -53.53 2.12
N LEU A 205 -2.50 -53.85 3.11
CA LEU A 205 -3.02 -55.20 3.35
C LEU A 205 -4.37 -55.48 2.67
N GLY A 206 -4.97 -54.49 2.00
CA GLY A 206 -6.24 -54.63 1.29
C GLY A 206 -7.43 -54.92 2.21
N ILE A 207 -7.51 -54.24 3.36
CA ILE A 207 -8.57 -54.47 4.35
C ILE A 207 -9.85 -53.73 3.95
N GLU A 208 -10.75 -54.40 3.23
CA GLU A 208 -12.03 -53.82 2.74
C GLU A 208 -13.05 -53.51 3.86
N ASP A 209 -12.96 -54.20 5.01
CA ASP A 209 -13.87 -54.02 6.16
C ASP A 209 -13.57 -52.76 7.01
N ALA A 210 -12.59 -51.94 6.62
CA ALA A 210 -12.27 -50.70 7.29
C ALA A 210 -13.36 -49.65 7.03
N LYS A 211 -14.07 -49.24 8.10
CA LYS A 211 -15.08 -48.18 7.99
C LYS A 211 -14.38 -46.84 7.76
N SER A 212 -14.80 -46.06 6.76
CA SER A 212 -14.42 -44.65 6.66
C SER A 212 -15.22 -43.84 7.67
N GLU A 213 -14.53 -43.11 8.54
CA GLU A 213 -15.10 -42.14 9.47
C GLU A 213 -14.76 -40.75 8.96
N LYS A 214 -15.76 -39.85 8.89
CA LYS A 214 -15.49 -38.45 8.59
C LYS A 214 -14.68 -37.87 9.75
N ILE A 215 -13.38 -37.67 9.57
CA ILE A 215 -12.57 -36.93 10.52
C ILE A 215 -12.84 -35.44 10.31
N SER A 216 -13.64 -34.92 11.21
CA SER A 216 -13.70 -33.50 11.52
C SER A 216 -12.41 -33.12 12.25
N ARG A 217 -11.60 -32.23 11.65
CA ARG A 217 -10.50 -31.53 12.32
C ARG A 217 -11.03 -30.18 12.78
N PRO A 218 -11.52 -30.08 14.02
CA PRO A 218 -11.96 -28.80 14.55
C PRO A 218 -10.77 -27.84 14.58
N GLY A 219 -10.99 -26.59 14.17
CA GLY A 219 -10.00 -25.54 14.37
C GLY A 219 -9.83 -25.24 15.87
N PRO A 220 -8.89 -24.35 16.23
CA PRO A 220 -8.64 -24.04 17.64
C PRO A 220 -9.88 -23.52 18.37
N ARG A 221 -10.79 -22.78 17.69
CA ARG A 221 -12.01 -22.26 18.30
C ARG A 221 -13.06 -23.34 18.47
N ASP A 222 -13.31 -24.13 17.44
CA ASP A 222 -14.29 -25.22 17.54
C ASP A 222 -13.84 -26.31 18.50
N THR A 223 -12.54 -26.55 18.63
CA THR A 223 -12.00 -27.47 19.65
C THR A 223 -12.40 -26.98 21.04
N ALA A 224 -12.13 -25.71 21.35
CA ALA A 224 -12.51 -25.13 22.65
C ALA A 224 -14.04 -25.16 22.86
N ARG A 225 -14.83 -24.84 21.83
CA ARG A 225 -16.30 -24.87 21.90
C ARG A 225 -16.86 -26.28 22.07
N LEU A 226 -16.27 -27.29 21.42
CA LEU A 226 -16.67 -28.68 21.54
C LEU A 226 -16.43 -29.18 22.95
N THR A 227 -15.23 -28.94 23.51
CA THR A 227 -14.92 -29.29 24.89
C THR A 227 -15.87 -28.60 25.86
N GLU A 228 -16.10 -27.28 25.71
CA GLU A 228 -17.05 -26.55 26.56
C GLU A 228 -18.49 -27.10 26.42
N LEU A 229 -18.91 -27.46 25.21
CA LEU A 229 -20.25 -28.02 24.97
C LEU A 229 -20.42 -29.41 25.60
N GLU A 230 -19.41 -30.28 25.48
CA GLU A 230 -19.40 -31.62 26.08
C GLU A 230 -19.44 -31.52 27.61
N GLU A 231 -18.61 -30.67 28.20
CA GLU A 231 -18.63 -30.40 29.64
C GLU A 231 -19.99 -29.89 30.09
N LEU A 232 -20.60 -28.93 29.37
CA LEU A 232 -21.93 -28.42 29.71
C LEU A 232 -23.01 -29.49 29.59
N ASP A 233 -22.95 -30.35 28.56
CA ASP A 233 -23.93 -31.41 28.36
C ASP A 233 -23.83 -32.49 29.44
N GLU A 234 -22.62 -32.85 29.89
CA GLU A 234 -22.40 -33.73 31.04
C GLU A 234 -22.97 -33.10 32.32
N GLN A 235 -22.65 -31.83 32.58
CA GLN A 235 -23.11 -31.12 33.76
C GLN A 235 -24.63 -31.04 33.80
N VAL A 236 -25.26 -30.62 32.71
CA VAL A 236 -26.72 -30.46 32.57
C VAL A 236 -27.48 -31.79 32.69
N THR A 237 -26.80 -32.92 32.47
CA THR A 237 -27.36 -34.26 32.63
C THR A 237 -27.30 -34.74 34.08
N ASP A 238 -26.35 -34.27 34.90
CA ASP A 238 -26.22 -34.60 36.32
C ASP A 238 -27.31 -33.91 37.18
N PRO A 239 -28.29 -34.66 37.72
CA PRO A 239 -29.37 -34.08 38.53
C PRO A 239 -28.91 -33.54 39.88
N SER A 240 -27.75 -33.97 40.37
CA SER A 240 -27.21 -33.58 41.68
C SER A 240 -26.51 -32.23 41.64
N ARG A 241 -25.87 -31.88 40.51
CA ARG A 241 -25.04 -30.69 40.34
C ARG A 241 -25.78 -29.38 40.47
N TYR A 242 -27.03 -29.32 40.01
CA TYR A 242 -27.85 -28.10 40.04
C TYR A 242 -28.88 -28.06 41.17
N GLN A 243 -28.72 -28.91 42.19
CA GLN A 243 -29.58 -28.83 43.38
C GLN A 243 -29.44 -27.46 44.04
N GLY A 244 -30.54 -26.70 44.09
CA GLY A 244 -30.54 -25.31 44.59
C GLY A 244 -30.02 -24.25 43.62
N ALA A 245 -29.47 -24.62 42.45
CA ALA A 245 -28.85 -23.71 41.48
C ALA A 245 -29.60 -23.67 40.14
N ARG A 246 -30.94 -23.65 40.16
CA ARG A 246 -31.78 -23.64 38.94
C ARG A 246 -31.49 -22.48 37.98
N TYR A 247 -31.08 -21.32 38.50
CA TYR A 247 -30.69 -20.18 37.66
C TYR A 247 -29.50 -20.53 36.74
N GLN A 248 -28.48 -21.18 37.29
CA GLN A 248 -27.27 -21.57 36.54
C GLN A 248 -27.58 -22.63 35.49
N LEU A 249 -28.46 -23.60 35.81
CA LEU A 249 -28.90 -24.61 34.85
C LEU A 249 -29.49 -23.99 33.57
N VAL A 250 -30.26 -22.90 33.71
CA VAL A 250 -30.84 -22.20 32.57
C VAL A 250 -29.77 -21.46 31.76
N GLU A 251 -28.81 -20.79 32.42
CA GLU A 251 -27.70 -20.12 31.73
C GLU A 251 -26.78 -21.11 31.00
N ASP A 252 -26.50 -22.26 31.61
CA ASP A 252 -25.71 -23.33 31.00
C ASP A 252 -26.43 -23.93 29.79
N CYS A 253 -27.75 -24.13 29.86
CA CYS A 253 -28.57 -24.52 28.71
C CYS A 253 -28.57 -23.46 27.59
N LEU A 254 -28.58 -22.17 27.94
CA LEU A 254 -28.48 -21.07 26.96
C LEU A 254 -27.08 -21.04 26.32
N ARG A 255 -26.02 -21.17 27.10
CA ARG A 255 -24.63 -21.21 26.63
C ARG A 255 -24.43 -22.40 25.69
N SER A 256 -24.93 -23.56 26.06
CA SER A 256 -24.96 -24.77 25.25
C SER A 256 -25.65 -24.55 23.89
N ALA A 257 -26.78 -23.84 23.84
CA ALA A 257 -27.43 -23.47 22.58
C ALA A 257 -26.59 -22.50 21.72
N ILE A 258 -25.88 -21.55 22.35
CA ILE A 258 -25.00 -20.58 21.68
C ILE A 258 -23.74 -21.27 21.12
N LEU A 259 -23.17 -22.24 21.83
CA LEU A 259 -22.05 -23.04 21.34
C LEU A 259 -22.49 -23.94 20.19
N ALA A 260 -23.66 -24.59 20.30
CA ALA A 260 -24.20 -25.44 19.24
C ALA A 260 -24.44 -24.66 17.93
N ARG A 261 -24.96 -23.42 17.98
CA ARG A 261 -25.08 -22.58 16.76
C ARG A 261 -23.72 -22.17 16.20
N GLY A 262 -22.72 -21.91 17.06
CA GLY A 262 -21.38 -21.49 16.65
C GLY A 262 -20.61 -22.61 15.96
N LEU A 263 -20.85 -23.85 16.40
CA LEU A 263 -20.39 -25.10 15.76
C LEU A 263 -21.22 -25.50 14.54
N GLU A 264 -22.20 -24.67 14.13
CA GLU A 264 -23.10 -24.92 13.02
C GLU A 264 -23.80 -26.30 13.08
N ARG A 265 -24.20 -26.72 14.29
CA ARG A 265 -24.97 -27.95 14.52
C ARG A 265 -26.32 -27.92 13.78
N PRO A 266 -26.97 -29.08 13.52
CA PRO A 266 -28.26 -29.14 12.84
C PRO A 266 -29.30 -28.21 13.47
N ARG A 267 -30.08 -27.52 12.63
CA ARG A 267 -31.12 -26.54 13.04
C ARG A 267 -32.05 -27.09 14.14
N SER A 268 -32.50 -28.33 14.00
CA SER A 268 -33.38 -28.99 14.97
C SER A 268 -32.75 -29.12 16.36
N GLU A 269 -31.44 -29.36 16.44
CA GLU A 269 -30.70 -29.43 17.70
C GLU A 269 -30.61 -28.05 18.36
N VAL A 270 -30.20 -27.03 17.58
CA VAL A 270 -30.07 -25.65 18.06
C VAL A 270 -31.40 -25.12 18.59
N GLU A 271 -32.48 -25.28 17.81
CA GLU A 271 -33.83 -24.87 18.21
C GLU A 271 -34.32 -25.62 19.45
N SER A 272 -34.03 -26.93 19.55
CA SER A 272 -34.39 -27.74 20.72
C SER A 272 -33.66 -27.30 21.99
N ARG A 273 -32.37 -26.97 21.88
CA ARG A 273 -31.57 -26.43 23.01
C ARG A 273 -32.11 -25.08 23.48
N PHE A 274 -32.44 -24.16 22.55
CA PHE A 274 -33.11 -22.90 22.92
C PHE A 274 -34.49 -23.11 23.54
N ALA A 275 -35.30 -24.03 23.01
CA ALA A 275 -36.61 -24.36 23.57
C ALA A 275 -36.49 -24.96 24.98
N ARG A 276 -35.49 -25.81 25.23
CA ARG A 276 -35.19 -26.35 26.56
C ARG A 276 -34.84 -25.24 27.55
N ALA A 277 -33.91 -24.34 27.18
CA ALA A 277 -33.55 -23.19 28.00
C ALA A 277 -34.78 -22.31 28.29
N GLY A 278 -35.61 -22.05 27.29
CA GLY A 278 -36.84 -21.27 27.43
C GLY A 278 -37.87 -21.90 28.37
N ARG A 279 -38.07 -23.23 28.33
CA ARG A 279 -38.96 -23.94 29.27
C ARG A 279 -38.45 -23.85 30.70
N LEU A 280 -37.17 -24.14 30.93
CA LEU A 280 -36.58 -24.09 32.27
C LEU A 280 -36.57 -22.66 32.85
N ALA A 281 -36.43 -21.65 32.01
CA ALA A 281 -36.51 -20.24 32.41
C ALA A 281 -37.91 -19.81 32.89
N GLN A 282 -38.99 -20.50 32.45
CA GLN A 282 -40.34 -20.22 32.94
C GLN A 282 -40.50 -20.62 34.41
N ASP A 283 -39.86 -21.72 34.83
CA ASP A 283 -39.91 -22.18 36.22
C ASP A 283 -39.15 -21.27 37.20
N VAL A 284 -38.07 -20.63 36.73
CA VAL A 284 -37.27 -19.68 37.53
C VAL A 284 -37.94 -18.30 37.59
N ASP A 285 -38.75 -17.98 36.57
CA ASP A 285 -39.48 -16.73 36.37
C ASP A 285 -38.64 -15.45 36.53
N TYR A 286 -37.38 -15.49 36.09
CA TYR A 286 -36.52 -14.32 36.09
C TYR A 286 -36.53 -13.61 34.73
N ARG A 287 -37.17 -12.44 34.68
CA ARG A 287 -37.39 -11.66 33.44
C ARG A 287 -36.12 -11.42 32.61
N PRO A 288 -34.98 -10.94 33.16
CA PRO A 288 -33.75 -10.72 32.37
C PRO A 288 -33.23 -11.99 31.67
N GLN A 289 -33.31 -13.15 32.33
CA GLN A 289 -32.88 -14.42 31.76
C GLN A 289 -33.78 -14.83 30.59
N ARG A 290 -35.11 -14.67 30.72
CA ARG A 290 -36.08 -14.90 29.63
C ARG A 290 -35.83 -13.98 28.44
N LEU A 291 -35.50 -12.71 28.68
CA LEU A 291 -35.12 -11.74 27.64
C LEU A 291 -33.86 -12.18 26.90
N ARG A 292 -32.79 -12.59 27.60
CA ARG A 292 -31.54 -13.06 26.98
C ARG A 292 -31.74 -14.25 26.06
N ILE A 293 -32.59 -15.21 26.46
CA ILE A 293 -32.92 -16.39 25.65
C ILE A 293 -33.69 -15.98 24.40
N ALA A 294 -34.75 -15.18 24.55
CA ALA A 294 -35.55 -14.71 23.43
C ALA A 294 -34.72 -13.89 22.42
N TYR A 295 -33.83 -13.02 22.91
CA TYR A 295 -32.91 -12.24 22.08
C TYR A 295 -31.97 -13.14 21.27
N ASN A 296 -31.30 -14.10 21.91
CA ASN A 296 -30.37 -14.99 21.20
C ASN A 296 -31.08 -15.87 20.17
N ARG A 297 -32.32 -16.28 20.45
CA ARG A 297 -33.16 -16.99 19.49
C ARG A 297 -33.51 -16.12 18.28
N ALA A 298 -33.90 -14.85 18.50
CA ALA A 298 -34.14 -13.89 17.42
C ALA A 298 -32.88 -13.66 16.58
N TRP A 299 -31.73 -13.49 17.24
CA TRP A 299 -30.44 -13.29 16.59
C TRP A 299 -30.04 -14.50 15.72
N THR A 300 -30.28 -15.72 16.21
CA THR A 300 -30.05 -16.95 15.45
C THR A 300 -31.00 -17.12 14.27
N ALA A 301 -32.29 -16.81 14.45
CA ALA A 301 -33.28 -16.85 13.37
C ALA A 301 -32.88 -15.92 12.22
N TYR A 302 -32.39 -14.72 12.50
CA TYR A 302 -31.99 -13.75 11.47
C TYR A 302 -30.64 -14.09 10.82
N TRP A 303 -29.57 -14.27 11.61
CA TRP A 303 -28.20 -14.36 11.07
C TRP A 303 -27.74 -15.77 10.68
N TRP A 304 -28.33 -16.85 11.22
CA TRP A 304 -27.92 -18.23 10.88
C TRP A 304 -28.95 -18.93 9.98
N HIS A 305 -30.23 -18.69 10.21
CA HIS A 305 -31.31 -19.41 9.52
C HIS A 305 -32.06 -18.58 8.49
N GLU A 306 -31.87 -17.25 8.49
CA GLU A 306 -32.58 -16.30 7.63
C GLU A 306 -34.12 -16.47 7.65
N ASP A 307 -34.66 -16.88 8.81
CA ASP A 307 -36.07 -17.11 9.05
C ASP A 307 -36.74 -15.83 9.58
N TYR A 308 -37.20 -14.98 8.66
CA TYR A 308 -37.75 -13.66 8.99
C TYR A 308 -39.09 -13.74 9.74
N ALA A 309 -39.88 -14.80 9.55
CA ALA A 309 -41.15 -14.99 10.24
C ALA A 309 -40.92 -15.33 11.72
N GLU A 310 -40.02 -16.28 11.99
CA GLU A 310 -39.63 -16.63 13.35
C GLU A 310 -38.90 -15.47 14.05
N PHE A 311 -38.07 -14.73 13.32
CA PHE A 311 -37.44 -13.52 13.82
C PHE A 311 -38.44 -12.45 14.27
N ASN A 312 -39.48 -12.17 13.45
CA ASN A 312 -40.53 -11.23 13.81
C ASN A 312 -41.33 -11.66 15.05
N ARG A 313 -41.61 -12.95 15.19
CA ARG A 313 -42.28 -13.53 16.36
C ARG A 313 -41.41 -13.40 17.61
N CYS A 314 -40.12 -13.72 17.51
CA CYS A 314 -39.18 -13.58 18.62
C CYS A 314 -38.96 -12.12 19.03
N TYR A 315 -39.03 -11.17 18.09
CA TYR A 315 -38.96 -9.74 18.41
C TYR A 315 -40.08 -9.32 19.39
N GLU A 316 -41.32 -9.71 19.11
CA GLU A 316 -42.47 -9.39 19.98
C GLU A 316 -42.32 -10.01 21.38
N GLU A 317 -41.72 -11.22 21.47
CA GLU A 317 -41.37 -11.82 22.76
C GLU A 317 -40.31 -11.02 23.53
N VAL A 318 -39.25 -10.56 22.85
CA VAL A 318 -38.19 -9.74 23.47
C VAL A 318 -38.76 -8.40 23.93
N GLU A 319 -39.59 -7.74 23.11
CA GLU A 319 -40.26 -6.47 23.46
C GLU A 319 -41.10 -6.62 24.73
N ARG A 320 -41.90 -7.68 24.82
CA ARG A 320 -42.71 -7.97 26.02
C ARG A 320 -41.85 -8.15 27.27
N PHE A 321 -40.71 -8.81 27.18
CA PHE A 321 -39.81 -8.99 28.33
C PHE A 321 -38.97 -7.75 28.65
N ALA A 322 -38.73 -6.88 27.67
CA ALA A 322 -38.00 -5.63 27.82
C ALA A 322 -38.85 -4.52 28.46
N GLN A 323 -40.18 -4.61 28.33
CA GLN A 323 -41.11 -3.64 28.90
C GLN A 323 -40.91 -3.48 30.42
N GLY A 324 -40.75 -2.23 30.87
CA GLY A 324 -40.49 -1.89 32.27
C GLY A 324 -39.05 -2.12 32.74
N SER A 325 -38.12 -2.46 31.83
CA SER A 325 -36.71 -2.54 32.17
C SER A 325 -36.12 -1.16 32.48
N ILE A 326 -35.26 -1.10 33.50
CA ILE A 326 -34.47 0.08 33.85
C ILE A 326 -33.00 -0.03 33.39
N GLU A 327 -32.62 -1.16 32.77
CA GLU A 327 -31.27 -1.44 32.29
C GLU A 327 -31.17 -1.13 30.78
N ALA A 328 -30.31 -0.19 30.41
CA ALA A 328 -30.10 0.23 29.04
C ALA A 328 -29.62 -0.93 28.17
N GLY A 329 -28.72 -1.77 28.66
CA GLY A 329 -28.21 -2.92 27.90
C GLY A 329 -29.28 -3.99 27.56
N GLU A 330 -30.38 -4.06 28.33
CA GLU A 330 -31.52 -4.92 27.95
C GLU A 330 -32.35 -4.30 26.82
N LEU A 331 -32.60 -2.99 26.90
CA LEU A 331 -33.28 -2.23 25.84
C LEU A 331 -32.42 -2.16 24.56
N GLY A 332 -31.10 -2.09 24.70
CA GLY A 332 -30.12 -2.10 23.62
C GLY A 332 -30.21 -3.34 22.75
N ARG A 333 -30.45 -4.51 23.35
CA ARG A 333 -30.72 -5.75 22.61
C ARG A 333 -31.96 -5.65 21.72
N LEU A 334 -32.99 -4.95 22.17
CA LEU A 334 -34.19 -4.73 21.35
C LEU A 334 -33.92 -3.70 20.22
N VAL A 335 -33.06 -2.71 20.48
CA VAL A 335 -32.60 -1.73 19.47
C VAL A 335 -31.81 -2.40 18.35
N THR A 336 -30.89 -3.33 18.66
CA THR A 336 -30.13 -4.04 17.62
C THR A 336 -31.04 -4.90 16.74
N LEU A 337 -32.06 -5.56 17.30
CA LEU A 337 -33.07 -6.28 16.51
C LEU A 337 -33.90 -5.31 15.66
N TRP A 338 -34.26 -4.15 16.19
CA TRP A 338 -34.99 -3.11 15.44
C TRP A 338 -34.17 -2.58 14.26
N GLN A 339 -32.86 -2.41 14.41
CA GLN A 339 -31.95 -2.02 13.31
C GLN A 339 -31.88 -3.11 12.21
N ALA A 340 -31.87 -4.39 12.59
CA ALA A 340 -31.92 -5.50 11.63
C ALA A 340 -33.25 -5.56 10.87
N ILE A 341 -34.39 -5.33 11.54
CA ILE A 341 -35.70 -5.21 10.89
C ILE A 341 -35.71 -4.00 9.94
N SER A 342 -35.20 -2.87 10.40
CA SER A 342 -35.16 -1.60 9.68
C SER A 342 -34.38 -1.67 8.36
N SER A 343 -33.30 -2.46 8.33
CA SER A 343 -32.51 -2.69 7.12
C SER A 343 -33.09 -3.78 6.20
N SER A 344 -33.96 -4.65 6.72
CA SER A 344 -34.61 -5.73 5.95
C SER A 344 -35.74 -5.26 5.03
N VAL A 345 -36.38 -4.13 5.34
CA VAL A 345 -37.48 -3.58 4.54
C VAL A 345 -36.99 -3.04 3.19
N PRO A 346 -35.96 -2.16 3.12
CA PRO A 346 -35.40 -1.72 1.83
C PRO A 346 -34.80 -2.86 1.00
N ALA A 347 -34.31 -3.92 1.65
CA ALA A 347 -33.77 -5.11 0.99
C ALA A 347 -34.85 -6.06 0.44
N GLY A 348 -36.15 -5.76 0.62
CA GLY A 348 -37.26 -6.57 0.13
C GLY A 348 -37.47 -7.89 0.87
N ARG A 349 -36.85 -8.07 2.05
CA ARG A 349 -36.89 -9.33 2.83
C ARG A 349 -38.10 -9.41 3.76
N LEU A 350 -38.59 -8.25 4.20
CA LEU A 350 -39.77 -8.10 5.04
C LEU A 350 -40.68 -7.01 4.45
N SER A 351 -41.99 -7.20 4.54
CA SER A 351 -42.95 -6.17 4.16
C SER A 351 -43.00 -5.07 5.23
N ASP A 352 -43.26 -3.83 4.83
CA ASP A 352 -43.40 -2.71 5.76
C ASP A 352 -44.51 -2.95 6.82
N LYS A 353 -45.59 -3.62 6.40
CA LYS A 353 -46.70 -4.01 7.27
C LYS A 353 -46.28 -4.99 8.37
N ASP A 354 -45.45 -5.98 8.02
CA ASP A 354 -44.99 -7.01 8.97
C ASP A 354 -43.83 -6.53 9.83
N ALA A 355 -43.00 -5.62 9.30
CA ALA A 355 -41.85 -5.06 10.01
C ALA A 355 -42.25 -4.09 11.12
N LYS A 356 -43.38 -3.37 10.97
CA LYS A 356 -43.94 -2.43 11.97
C LYS A 356 -42.91 -1.40 12.48
N VAL A 357 -41.96 -0.99 11.63
CA VAL A 357 -40.72 -0.27 12.00
C VAL A 357 -40.99 0.96 12.87
N GLU A 358 -41.89 1.83 12.43
CA GLU A 358 -42.15 3.11 13.12
C GLU A 358 -42.87 2.90 14.46
N SER A 359 -43.82 1.97 14.55
CA SER A 359 -44.50 1.67 15.82
C SER A 359 -43.54 1.11 16.87
N ARG A 360 -42.68 0.16 16.47
CA ARG A 360 -41.63 -0.42 17.33
C ARG A 360 -40.61 0.63 17.77
N ARG A 361 -40.27 1.58 16.88
CA ARG A 361 -39.41 2.72 17.19
C ARG A 361 -40.02 3.60 18.30
N GLN A 362 -41.29 3.95 18.20
CA GLN A 362 -41.99 4.78 19.19
C GLN A 362 -42.01 4.10 20.57
N THR A 363 -42.30 2.80 20.61
CA THR A 363 -42.24 1.98 21.83
C THR A 363 -40.85 2.00 22.45
N LEU A 364 -39.80 1.75 21.66
CA LEU A 364 -38.41 1.76 22.11
C LEU A 364 -37.97 3.12 22.68
N VAL A 365 -38.31 4.21 21.99
CA VAL A 365 -37.99 5.57 22.45
C VAL A 365 -38.67 5.85 23.80
N ALA A 366 -39.96 5.51 23.94
CA ALA A 366 -40.69 5.68 25.19
C ALA A 366 -40.10 4.88 26.36
N MET A 367 -39.45 3.73 26.09
CA MET A 367 -38.74 2.95 27.10
C MET A 367 -37.36 3.53 27.44
N LEU A 368 -36.63 4.05 26.46
CA LEU A 368 -35.26 4.56 26.63
C LEU A 368 -35.19 5.97 27.24
N GLU A 369 -36.14 6.85 26.94
CA GLU A 369 -36.15 8.24 27.44
C GLU A 369 -36.11 8.34 28.98
N PRO A 370 -36.92 7.58 29.75
CA PRO A 370 -36.84 7.59 31.22
C PRO A 370 -35.48 7.08 31.74
N VAL A 371 -34.89 6.09 31.06
CA VAL A 371 -33.59 5.52 31.44
C VAL A 371 -32.46 6.51 31.17
N ALA A 372 -32.52 7.21 30.03
CA ALA A 372 -31.58 8.26 29.63
C ALA A 372 -31.63 9.49 30.56
N ALA A 373 -32.80 9.81 31.13
CA ALA A 373 -32.99 10.93 32.06
C ALA A 373 -32.50 10.63 33.49
N ASN A 374 -32.19 9.37 33.83
CA ASN A 374 -31.83 8.97 35.19
C ASN A 374 -30.37 9.31 35.54
N THR A 375 -30.14 10.50 36.07
CA THR A 375 -28.82 10.99 36.47
C THR A 375 -28.16 10.19 37.60
N ALA A 376 -28.94 9.42 38.38
CA ALA A 376 -28.41 8.59 39.47
C ALA A 376 -27.64 7.35 38.96
N ARG A 377 -27.85 6.93 37.70
CA ARG A 377 -27.13 5.81 37.06
C ARG A 377 -26.41 6.30 35.79
N PRO A 378 -25.34 7.10 35.91
CA PRO A 378 -24.76 7.84 34.78
C PRO A 378 -24.29 6.96 33.62
N ASN A 379 -23.66 5.80 33.88
CA ASN A 379 -23.25 4.86 32.83
C ASN A 379 -24.45 4.33 32.03
N ASN A 380 -25.51 3.93 32.74
CA ASN A 380 -26.72 3.36 32.16
C ASN A 380 -27.53 4.43 31.40
N ALA A 381 -27.59 5.64 31.93
CA ALA A 381 -28.20 6.79 31.25
C ALA A 381 -27.45 7.15 29.97
N LEU A 382 -26.10 7.14 30.01
CA LEU A 382 -25.28 7.41 28.84
C LEU A 382 -25.48 6.33 27.76
N GLU A 383 -25.52 5.05 28.13
CA GLU A 383 -25.82 3.94 27.22
C GLU A 383 -27.21 4.08 26.57
N ALA A 384 -28.25 4.45 27.34
CA ALA A 384 -29.57 4.71 26.78
C ALA A 384 -29.58 5.89 25.79
N ARG A 385 -28.82 6.96 26.09
CA ARG A 385 -28.62 8.10 25.16
C ARG A 385 -27.93 7.66 23.88
N THR A 386 -26.95 6.76 23.95
CA THR A 386 -26.29 6.17 22.77
C THR A 386 -27.30 5.47 21.87
N TYR A 387 -28.16 4.62 22.44
CA TYR A 387 -29.17 3.93 21.65
C TYR A 387 -30.19 4.88 21.02
N LEU A 388 -30.63 5.92 21.75
CA LEU A 388 -31.49 6.97 21.19
C LEU A 388 -30.82 7.69 20.03
N ALA A 389 -29.54 8.06 20.15
CA ALA A 389 -28.79 8.71 19.08
C ALA A 389 -28.64 7.81 17.84
N LEU A 390 -28.31 6.53 18.02
CA LEU A 390 -28.25 5.55 16.93
C LEU A 390 -29.61 5.36 16.24
N MET A 391 -30.71 5.35 17.00
CA MET A 391 -32.06 5.27 16.43
C MET A 391 -32.42 6.52 15.63
N LYS A 392 -32.08 7.72 16.12
CA LYS A 392 -32.26 8.98 15.36
C LYS A 392 -31.49 8.93 14.04
N MET A 393 -30.24 8.46 14.07
CA MET A 393 -29.41 8.30 12.88
C MET A 393 -30.03 7.34 11.86
N THR A 394 -30.47 6.15 12.30
CA THR A 394 -31.13 5.17 11.42
C THR A 394 -32.40 5.76 10.79
N ARG A 395 -33.21 6.48 11.58
CA ARG A 395 -34.43 7.14 11.07
C ARG A 395 -34.10 8.22 10.04
N ALA A 396 -33.15 9.11 10.34
CA ALA A 396 -32.76 10.18 9.43
C ALA A 396 -32.31 9.63 8.07
N HIS A 397 -31.57 8.52 8.06
CA HIS A 397 -31.20 7.82 6.84
C HIS A 397 -32.41 7.22 6.09
N GLN A 398 -33.37 6.61 6.80
CA GLN A 398 -34.57 6.03 6.19
C GLN A 398 -35.50 7.09 5.59
N THR A 399 -35.65 8.24 6.25
CA THR A 399 -36.56 9.31 5.82
C THR A 399 -35.89 10.35 4.90
N GLY A 400 -34.60 10.16 4.56
CA GLY A 400 -33.83 11.09 3.73
C GLY A 400 -33.57 12.46 4.38
N GLN A 401 -33.67 12.55 5.71
CA GLN A 401 -33.48 13.81 6.48
C GLN A 401 -32.00 14.00 6.84
N PHE A 402 -31.15 14.07 5.81
CA PHE A 402 -29.69 14.12 5.98
C PHE A 402 -29.20 15.37 6.74
N GLU A 403 -29.94 16.47 6.70
CA GLU A 403 -29.64 17.71 7.44
C GLU A 403 -29.59 17.50 8.97
N GLN A 404 -30.33 16.51 9.50
CA GLN A 404 -30.34 16.21 10.94
C GLN A 404 -29.13 15.37 11.37
N LEU A 405 -28.40 14.75 10.45
CA LEU A 405 -27.31 13.84 10.77
C LEU A 405 -26.13 14.53 11.46
N GLU A 406 -25.80 15.76 11.07
CA GLU A 406 -24.70 16.51 11.69
C GLU A 406 -24.95 16.73 13.19
N SER A 407 -26.18 17.08 13.56
CA SER A 407 -26.57 17.23 14.97
C SER A 407 -26.47 15.91 15.75
N VAL A 408 -26.78 14.79 15.10
CA VAL A 408 -26.70 13.46 15.70
C VAL A 408 -25.24 13.04 15.87
N TRP A 409 -24.37 13.31 14.89
CA TRP A 409 -22.94 13.05 15.02
C TRP A 409 -22.29 13.89 16.13
N GLN A 410 -22.69 15.16 16.29
CA GLN A 410 -22.27 15.97 17.43
C GLN A 410 -22.73 15.37 18.77
N GLU A 411 -23.98 14.89 18.86
CA GLU A 411 -24.50 14.19 20.03
C GLU A 411 -23.68 12.93 20.36
N ILE A 412 -23.37 12.09 19.35
CA ILE A 412 -22.54 10.90 19.51
C ILE A 412 -21.11 11.28 19.95
N GLY A 413 -20.55 12.36 19.42
CA GLY A 413 -19.23 12.85 19.82
C GLY A 413 -19.18 13.28 21.29
N GLN A 414 -20.21 13.96 21.77
CA GLN A 414 -20.34 14.31 23.20
C GLN A 414 -20.49 13.07 24.08
N ILE A 415 -21.23 12.05 23.62
CA ILE A 415 -21.36 10.77 24.32
C ILE A 415 -20.00 10.08 24.44
N ALA A 416 -19.21 10.06 23.36
CA ALA A 416 -17.86 9.50 23.37
C ALA A 416 -16.95 10.21 24.38
N GLU A 417 -16.92 11.54 24.38
CA GLU A 417 -16.16 12.34 25.36
C GLU A 417 -16.59 12.05 26.79
N GLN A 418 -17.90 12.04 27.08
CA GLN A 418 -18.42 11.74 28.42
C GLN A 418 -18.05 10.33 28.88
N SER A 419 -17.97 9.39 27.94
CA SER A 419 -17.63 8.00 28.23
C SER A 419 -16.21 7.81 28.76
N THR A 420 -15.27 8.72 28.49
CA THR A 420 -13.87 8.63 28.94
C THR A 420 -13.76 8.46 30.46
N SER A 421 -14.57 9.21 31.22
CA SER A 421 -14.65 9.14 32.68
C SER A 421 -15.48 7.97 33.22
N MET A 422 -16.12 7.19 32.35
CA MET A 422 -17.09 6.15 32.68
C MET A 422 -16.54 4.76 32.34
N GLY A 423 -15.80 4.16 33.27
CA GLY A 423 -15.10 2.89 33.04
C GLY A 423 -16.00 1.74 32.55
N THR A 424 -17.21 1.62 33.11
CA THR A 424 -18.15 0.53 32.81
C THR A 424 -19.03 0.75 31.58
N TYR A 425 -18.95 1.91 30.92
CA TYR A 425 -19.73 2.19 29.71
C TYR A 425 -19.30 1.28 28.54
N PRO A 426 -20.24 0.63 27.82
CA PRO A 426 -19.93 -0.30 26.73
C PRO A 426 -19.57 0.46 25.44
N PHE A 427 -18.36 1.02 25.38
CA PHE A 427 -17.88 1.86 24.29
C PHE A 427 -17.97 1.22 22.90
N GLU A 428 -17.84 -0.11 22.82
CA GLU A 428 -18.00 -0.88 21.59
C GLU A 428 -19.36 -0.69 20.90
N SER A 429 -20.42 -0.45 21.67
CA SER A 429 -21.76 -0.19 21.14
C SER A 429 -21.82 1.09 20.30
N LEU A 430 -20.88 2.01 20.50
CA LEU A 430 -20.75 3.25 19.74
C LEU A 430 -19.66 3.14 18.67
N LEU A 431 -18.52 2.53 19.00
CA LEU A 431 -17.36 2.42 18.12
C LEU A 431 -17.68 1.63 16.83
N TYR A 432 -18.23 0.42 16.94
CA TYR A 432 -18.43 -0.44 15.77
C TYR A 432 -19.39 0.16 14.73
N PRO A 433 -20.57 0.70 15.11
CA PRO A 433 -21.45 1.34 14.14
C PRO A 433 -20.80 2.52 13.42
N VAL A 434 -20.05 3.37 14.14
CA VAL A 434 -19.41 4.55 13.51
C VAL A 434 -18.31 4.12 12.55
N THR A 435 -17.47 3.15 12.92
CA THR A 435 -16.43 2.62 12.03
C THR A 435 -17.01 2.00 10.75
N GLU A 436 -18.11 1.25 10.84
CA GLU A 436 -18.78 0.66 9.68
C GLU A 436 -19.42 1.73 8.79
N LEU A 437 -20.06 2.74 9.37
CA LEU A 437 -20.68 3.83 8.62
C LEU A 437 -19.65 4.71 7.90
N GLY A 438 -18.45 4.87 8.47
CA GLY A 438 -17.36 5.64 7.87
C GLY A 438 -16.99 5.19 6.45
N LYS A 439 -17.19 3.90 6.13
CA LYS A 439 -16.95 3.35 4.79
C LYS A 439 -17.81 4.01 3.70
N TYR A 440 -18.99 4.50 4.08
CA TYR A 440 -19.99 5.06 3.16
C TYR A 440 -20.18 6.58 3.34
N ILE A 441 -19.79 7.14 4.49
CA ILE A 441 -20.00 8.55 4.83
C ILE A 441 -18.72 9.35 4.61
N ASP A 442 -18.87 10.40 3.80
CA ASP A 442 -17.85 11.41 3.55
C ASP A 442 -18.42 12.80 3.85
N ASN A 443 -18.26 13.26 5.09
CA ASN A 443 -18.72 14.56 5.56
C ASN A 443 -17.75 15.10 6.65
N PRO A 444 -17.37 16.39 6.63
CA PRO A 444 -16.47 16.98 7.63
C PRO A 444 -16.93 16.83 9.08
N ALA A 445 -18.23 16.97 9.37
CA ALA A 445 -18.79 16.78 10.71
C ALA A 445 -18.66 15.33 11.18
N PHE A 446 -18.74 14.36 10.26
CA PHE A 446 -18.46 12.96 10.56
C PHE A 446 -16.97 12.71 10.82
N ASP A 447 -16.07 13.38 10.10
CA ASP A 447 -14.63 13.32 10.36
C ASP A 447 -14.29 13.83 11.77
N THR A 448 -14.90 14.94 12.20
CA THR A 448 -14.77 15.43 13.58
C THR A 448 -15.29 14.42 14.61
N LEU A 449 -16.39 13.74 14.33
CA LEU A 449 -16.87 12.64 15.19
C LEU A 449 -15.83 11.51 15.27
N TYR A 450 -15.26 11.12 14.13
CA TYR A 450 -14.28 10.05 14.05
C TYR A 450 -13.01 10.39 14.84
N GLU A 451 -12.54 11.64 14.79
CA GLU A 451 -11.43 12.13 15.62
C GLU A 451 -11.73 11.98 17.11
N LYS A 452 -12.90 12.47 17.57
CA LYS A 452 -13.30 12.36 18.98
C LYS A 452 -13.39 10.92 19.47
N ILE A 453 -13.92 10.03 18.64
CA ILE A 453 -13.96 8.59 18.93
C ILE A 453 -12.55 8.03 19.02
N THR A 454 -11.67 8.41 18.11
CA THR A 454 -10.27 7.94 18.10
C THR A 454 -9.51 8.42 19.33
N ASP A 455 -9.69 9.67 19.75
CA ASP A 455 -9.12 10.16 21.00
C ASP A 455 -9.68 9.42 22.23
N THR A 456 -10.97 9.07 22.20
CA THR A 456 -11.60 8.24 23.24
C THR A 456 -11.02 6.82 23.26
N ILE A 457 -10.76 6.21 22.09
CA ILE A 457 -10.06 4.92 21.98
C ILE A 457 -8.67 5.04 22.62
N ARG A 458 -7.92 6.10 22.30
CA ARG A 458 -6.57 6.33 22.83
C ARG A 458 -6.56 6.34 24.36
N GLN A 459 -7.51 7.05 24.97
CA GLN A 459 -7.62 7.16 26.42
C GLN A 459 -8.10 5.87 27.11
N ARG A 460 -8.99 5.10 26.46
CA ARG A 460 -9.62 3.91 27.05
C ARG A 460 -8.88 2.60 26.78
N ARG A 461 -8.16 2.49 25.66
CA ARG A 461 -7.50 1.26 25.20
C ARG A 461 -6.00 1.44 25.10
N SER A 462 -5.51 2.08 24.05
CA SER A 462 -4.09 2.27 23.78
C SER A 462 -3.87 3.21 22.60
N ASP A 463 -2.63 3.68 22.45
CA ASP A 463 -2.19 4.40 21.25
C ASP A 463 -2.28 3.53 19.99
N GLY A 464 -2.00 2.23 20.08
CA GLY A 464 -2.03 1.33 18.93
C GLY A 464 -3.41 1.17 18.32
N GLU A 465 -4.43 0.99 19.17
CA GLU A 465 -5.84 0.92 18.72
C GLU A 465 -6.31 2.23 18.07
N ALA A 466 -5.87 3.38 18.61
CA ALA A 466 -6.17 4.68 18.01
C ALA A 466 -5.44 4.87 16.66
N GLY A 467 -4.17 4.44 16.57
CA GLY A 467 -3.42 4.44 15.31
C GLY A 467 -4.06 3.55 14.24
N ASN A 468 -4.59 2.39 14.63
CA ASN A 468 -5.36 1.52 13.74
C ASN A 468 -6.65 2.17 13.25
N ALA A 469 -7.39 2.87 14.11
CA ALA A 469 -8.58 3.62 13.71
C ALA A 469 -8.23 4.73 12.69
N TYR A 470 -7.17 5.51 12.92
CA TYR A 470 -6.70 6.50 11.94
C TYR A 470 -6.28 5.86 10.62
N THR A 471 -5.58 4.72 10.66
CA THR A 471 -5.18 3.97 9.47
C THR A 471 -6.41 3.51 8.66
N GLU A 472 -7.43 2.98 9.32
CA GLU A 472 -8.67 2.55 8.68
C GLU A 472 -9.40 3.74 8.03
N ARG A 473 -9.49 4.89 8.72
CA ARG A 473 -10.08 6.11 8.12
C ARG A 473 -9.28 6.62 6.92
N GLY A 474 -7.95 6.58 6.99
CA GLY A 474 -7.07 6.93 5.87
C GLY A 474 -7.32 6.04 4.65
N ILE A 475 -7.47 4.73 4.86
CA ILE A 475 -7.83 3.77 3.80
C ILE A 475 -9.20 4.09 3.20
N GLN A 476 -10.20 4.40 4.03
CA GLN A 476 -11.54 4.79 3.57
C GLN A 476 -11.49 6.03 2.65
N LYS A 477 -10.77 7.08 3.07
CA LYS A 477 -10.57 8.31 2.27
C LYS A 477 -9.83 8.04 0.96
N LEU A 478 -8.86 7.13 0.98
CA LEU A 478 -8.16 6.70 -0.23
C LEU A 478 -9.11 6.00 -1.21
N PHE A 479 -10.02 5.13 -0.74
CA PHE A 479 -11.05 4.52 -1.59
C PHE A 479 -12.05 5.55 -2.14
N GLN A 480 -12.34 6.61 -1.39
CA GLN A 480 -13.18 7.74 -1.82
C GLN A 480 -12.46 8.72 -2.76
N LYS A 481 -11.25 8.39 -3.25
CA LYS A 481 -10.43 9.22 -4.15
C LYS A 481 -10.02 10.58 -3.54
N LYS A 482 -9.83 10.63 -2.22
CA LYS A 482 -9.39 11.83 -1.48
C LYS A 482 -7.97 11.64 -0.93
N PRO A 483 -6.93 11.70 -1.78
CA PRO A 483 -5.56 11.39 -1.38
C PRO A 483 -5.01 12.35 -0.31
N TYR A 484 -5.31 13.64 -0.39
CA TYR A 484 -4.83 14.62 0.58
C TYR A 484 -5.40 14.43 1.98
N GLU A 485 -6.70 14.11 2.08
CA GLU A 485 -7.30 13.75 3.37
C GLU A 485 -6.70 12.45 3.91
N ALA A 486 -6.50 11.44 3.06
CA ALA A 486 -5.85 10.20 3.46
C ALA A 486 -4.44 10.43 4.05
N ILE A 487 -3.63 11.31 3.44
CA ILE A 487 -2.31 11.70 3.96
C ILE A 487 -2.41 12.27 5.38
N ARG A 488 -3.42 13.10 5.67
CA ARG A 488 -3.63 13.66 7.02
C ARG A 488 -3.89 12.56 8.05
N TRP A 489 -4.78 11.62 7.72
CA TRP A 489 -5.13 10.52 8.61
C TRP A 489 -3.96 9.58 8.86
N PHE A 490 -3.22 9.19 7.80
CA PHE A 490 -2.04 8.34 7.98
C PHE A 490 -0.92 9.05 8.76
N GLY A 491 -0.70 10.35 8.55
CA GLY A 491 0.30 11.12 9.31
C GLY A 491 0.06 11.09 10.82
N ARG A 492 -1.21 11.11 11.25
CA ARG A 492 -1.58 10.94 12.66
C ARG A 492 -1.43 9.51 13.17
N ALA A 493 -1.70 8.52 12.30
CA ALA A 493 -1.51 7.11 12.63
C ALA A 493 -0.03 6.77 12.87
N GLU A 494 0.87 7.25 12.00
CA GLU A 494 2.31 6.97 12.06
C GLU A 494 2.95 7.38 13.40
N GLU A 495 2.55 8.52 13.96
CA GLU A 495 3.04 9.01 15.26
C GLU A 495 2.66 8.07 16.42
N LEU A 496 1.46 7.48 16.37
CA LEU A 496 0.97 6.58 17.42
C LEU A 496 1.55 5.16 17.29
N LEU A 497 1.78 4.72 16.06
CA LEU A 497 2.20 3.36 15.69
C LEU A 497 3.72 3.17 15.63
N ILE A 498 4.53 4.22 15.85
CA ILE A 498 6.00 4.13 15.73
C ILE A 498 6.66 3.14 16.71
N LYS A 499 5.95 2.73 17.75
CA LYS A 499 6.47 1.82 18.78
C LYS A 499 6.68 0.42 18.22
N GLU A 500 7.64 -0.30 18.81
CA GLU A 500 8.06 -1.64 18.36
C GLU A 500 6.90 -2.65 18.38
N GLU A 501 6.00 -2.53 19.36
CA GLU A 501 4.84 -3.40 19.55
C GLU A 501 3.78 -3.27 18.44
N TYR A 502 3.81 -2.17 17.67
CA TYR A 502 2.82 -1.85 16.62
C TYR A 502 3.44 -1.85 15.21
N ARG A 503 4.54 -2.58 15.03
CA ARG A 503 5.31 -2.61 13.78
C ARG A 503 4.49 -3.05 12.56
N GLU A 504 3.64 -4.06 12.70
CA GLU A 504 2.80 -4.55 11.60
C GLU A 504 1.74 -3.53 11.19
N GLU A 505 1.12 -2.89 12.19
CA GLU A 505 0.17 -1.81 12.03
C GLU A 505 0.82 -0.59 11.36
N LEU A 506 2.03 -0.22 11.79
CA LEU A 506 2.82 0.85 11.19
C LEU A 506 3.13 0.55 9.73
N ALA A 507 3.57 -0.67 9.41
CA ALA A 507 3.85 -1.07 8.03
C ALA A 507 2.61 -0.90 7.13
N ARG A 508 1.42 -1.27 7.64
CA ARG A 508 0.15 -1.06 6.93
C ARG A 508 -0.14 0.42 6.71
N ALA A 509 0.04 1.26 7.73
CA ALA A 509 -0.13 2.71 7.61
C ALA A 509 0.84 3.31 6.58
N LEU A 510 2.10 2.89 6.57
CA LEU A 510 3.14 3.35 5.65
C LEU A 510 2.85 2.97 4.19
N VAL A 511 2.40 1.74 3.93
CA VAL A 511 1.98 1.34 2.59
C VAL A 511 0.76 2.14 2.14
N GLY A 512 -0.21 2.38 3.04
CA GLY A 512 -1.36 3.26 2.79
C GLY A 512 -0.93 4.70 2.44
N SER A 513 -0.02 5.28 3.22
CA SER A 513 0.62 6.57 2.95
C SER A 513 1.28 6.60 1.58
N SER A 514 2.01 5.54 1.19
CA SER A 514 2.68 5.45 -0.10
C SER A 514 1.71 5.60 -1.28
N TYR A 515 0.57 4.89 -1.25
CA TYR A 515 -0.48 5.05 -2.26
C TYR A 515 -1.10 6.45 -2.26
N ALA A 516 -1.27 7.07 -1.10
CA ALA A 516 -1.87 8.40 -1.01
C ALA A 516 -0.95 9.47 -1.62
N TYR A 517 0.35 9.42 -1.33
CA TYR A 517 1.36 10.31 -1.93
C TYR A 517 1.51 10.10 -3.44
N GLU A 518 1.50 8.85 -3.92
CA GLU A 518 1.54 8.55 -5.36
C GLU A 518 0.36 9.20 -6.09
N ARG A 519 -0.86 9.05 -5.54
CA ARG A 519 -2.06 9.65 -6.13
C ARG A 519 -2.04 11.18 -6.12
N ALA A 520 -1.30 11.80 -5.21
CA ALA A 520 -1.04 13.24 -5.20
C ALA A 520 0.06 13.68 -6.19
N GLY A 521 0.78 12.73 -6.81
CA GLY A 521 1.91 12.99 -7.71
C GLY A 521 3.23 13.25 -6.97
N LEU A 522 3.35 12.81 -5.71
CA LEU A 522 4.50 13.03 -4.82
C LEU A 522 5.26 11.71 -4.64
N LEU A 523 6.11 11.38 -5.60
CA LEU A 523 6.73 10.05 -5.71
C LEU A 523 7.86 9.83 -4.70
N TRP A 524 8.59 10.86 -4.28
CA TRP A 524 9.69 10.71 -3.31
C TRP A 524 9.17 10.44 -1.89
N ALA A 525 8.09 11.12 -1.48
CA ALA A 525 7.39 10.81 -0.24
C ALA A 525 6.79 9.39 -0.30
N ALA A 526 6.15 9.03 -1.42
CA ALA A 526 5.59 7.69 -1.61
C ALA A 526 6.65 6.59 -1.48
N ARG A 527 7.80 6.81 -2.12
CA ARG A 527 8.95 5.91 -2.13
C ARG A 527 9.54 5.75 -0.74
N ASN A 528 9.77 6.86 -0.04
CA ASN A 528 10.37 6.84 1.31
C ASN A 528 9.47 6.09 2.31
N LYS A 529 8.14 6.23 2.19
CA LYS A 529 7.18 5.47 3.01
C LYS A 529 7.21 3.97 2.68
N ALA A 530 7.31 3.60 1.41
CA ALA A 530 7.44 2.20 1.00
C ALA A 530 8.77 1.59 1.50
N LEU A 531 9.89 2.29 1.36
CA LEU A 531 11.19 1.84 1.86
C LEU A 531 11.19 1.69 3.39
N ALA A 532 10.60 2.64 4.10
CA ALA A 532 10.43 2.53 5.56
C ALA A 532 9.56 1.33 5.93
N ALA A 533 8.50 1.02 5.18
CA ALA A 533 7.70 -0.18 5.41
C ALA A 533 8.53 -1.46 5.23
N VAL A 534 9.31 -1.57 4.15
CA VAL A 534 10.20 -2.70 3.87
C VAL A 534 11.22 -2.91 4.98
N GLU A 535 11.85 -1.82 5.44
CA GLU A 535 12.83 -1.89 6.53
C GLU A 535 12.21 -2.49 7.80
N ARG A 536 11.01 -2.00 8.17
CA ARG A 536 10.28 -2.45 9.36
C ARG A 536 9.78 -3.88 9.26
N THR A 537 9.33 -4.34 8.09
CA THR A 537 8.76 -5.67 7.93
C THR A 537 9.77 -6.76 7.64
N THR A 538 10.89 -6.43 7.00
CA THR A 538 11.84 -7.42 6.48
C THR A 538 13.12 -7.43 7.29
N MET A 539 13.85 -6.33 7.34
CA MET A 539 15.24 -6.36 7.79
C MET A 539 15.38 -6.31 9.30
N THR A 540 14.54 -5.52 10.00
CA THR A 540 14.54 -5.54 11.46
C THR A 540 14.06 -6.89 12.02
N VAL A 541 13.15 -7.57 11.33
CA VAL A 541 12.62 -8.88 11.76
C VAL A 541 13.58 -10.01 11.39
N LEU A 542 14.11 -10.03 10.17
CA LEU A 542 15.06 -11.06 9.73
C LEU A 542 16.32 -11.05 10.59
N SER A 543 16.87 -9.87 10.91
CA SER A 543 18.06 -9.76 11.75
C SER A 543 17.82 -10.07 13.23
N GLY A 544 16.62 -9.78 13.76
CA GLY A 544 16.29 -9.98 15.17
C GLY A 544 15.66 -11.34 15.51
N GLN A 545 14.80 -11.86 14.63
CA GLN A 545 13.95 -13.02 14.86
C GLN A 545 14.19 -14.15 13.84
N GLY A 546 14.89 -13.88 12.73
CA GLY A 546 15.12 -14.88 11.67
C GLY A 546 13.89 -15.17 10.81
N GLU A 547 12.87 -14.31 10.88
CA GLU A 547 11.59 -14.48 10.17
C GLU A 547 11.36 -13.34 9.17
N ILE A 548 10.64 -13.63 8.09
CA ILE A 548 10.14 -12.64 7.15
C ILE A 548 8.62 -12.57 7.32
N LEU A 549 8.11 -11.40 7.71
CA LEU A 549 6.67 -11.23 7.92
C LEU A 549 5.93 -11.20 6.57
N PRO A 550 4.73 -11.79 6.46
CA PRO A 550 3.94 -11.76 5.22
C PRO A 550 3.71 -10.35 4.62
N PRO A 551 3.49 -9.26 5.42
CA PRO A 551 3.39 -7.90 4.87
C PRO A 551 4.63 -7.38 4.15
N ALA A 552 5.80 -8.03 4.30
CA ALA A 552 7.04 -7.64 3.65
C ALA A 552 6.94 -7.65 2.12
N LEU A 553 6.25 -8.64 1.55
CA LEU A 553 6.09 -8.75 0.11
C LEU A 553 5.29 -7.56 -0.46
N ILE A 554 4.18 -7.21 0.19
CA ILE A 554 3.35 -6.06 -0.20
C ILE A 554 4.15 -4.76 -0.12
N ALA A 555 4.98 -4.60 0.91
CA ALA A 555 5.80 -3.41 1.08
C ALA A 555 6.87 -3.27 -0.01
N VAL A 556 7.55 -4.37 -0.39
CA VAL A 556 8.59 -4.33 -1.42
C VAL A 556 8.01 -4.21 -2.82
N GLU A 557 6.87 -4.86 -3.13
CA GLU A 557 6.15 -4.64 -4.38
C GLU A 557 5.77 -3.17 -4.54
N ARG A 558 5.29 -2.54 -3.45
CA ARG A 558 4.99 -1.11 -3.43
C ARG A 558 6.22 -0.25 -3.71
N LEU A 559 7.38 -0.63 -3.19
CA LEU A 559 8.66 0.02 -3.49
C LEU A 559 9.01 -0.14 -4.98
N VAL A 560 8.89 -1.35 -5.55
CA VAL A 560 9.14 -1.61 -6.98
C VAL A 560 8.27 -0.72 -7.87
N TRP A 561 6.96 -0.67 -7.62
CA TRP A 561 6.02 0.17 -8.36
C TRP A 561 6.41 1.65 -8.34
N THR A 562 6.87 2.14 -7.18
CA THR A 562 7.28 3.55 -7.06
C THR A 562 8.63 3.82 -7.74
N GLU A 563 9.59 2.90 -7.67
CA GLU A 563 10.88 3.00 -8.38
C GLU A 563 10.70 2.92 -9.91
N LEU A 564 9.74 2.13 -10.39
CA LEU A 564 9.35 2.09 -11.81
C LEU A 564 8.80 3.43 -12.28
N GLN A 565 8.02 4.15 -11.46
CA GLN A 565 7.53 5.49 -11.81
C GLN A 565 8.68 6.51 -11.85
N LEU A 566 9.62 6.43 -10.89
CA LEU A 566 10.83 7.27 -10.84
C LEU A 566 11.82 6.97 -11.98
N GLY A 567 11.86 5.72 -12.48
CA GLY A 567 12.68 5.30 -13.63
C GLY A 567 14.16 5.09 -13.33
N ARG A 568 14.54 4.78 -12.09
CA ARG A 568 15.95 4.59 -11.68
C ARG A 568 16.39 3.14 -11.85
N ILE A 569 17.05 2.83 -12.97
CA ILE A 569 17.27 1.42 -13.38
C ILE A 569 17.99 0.58 -12.31
N PRO A 570 19.15 0.99 -11.74
CA PRO A 570 19.79 0.18 -10.70
C PRO A 570 18.93 -0.05 -9.45
N HIS A 571 18.07 0.93 -9.11
CA HIS A 571 17.21 0.86 -7.93
C HIS A 571 16.01 -0.04 -8.18
N ILE A 572 15.46 -0.02 -9.41
CA ILE A 572 14.43 -0.96 -9.86
C ILE A 572 14.96 -2.39 -9.79
N LEU A 573 16.16 -2.66 -10.32
CA LEU A 573 16.79 -3.97 -10.23
C LEU A 573 16.96 -4.41 -8.78
N GLY A 574 17.45 -3.51 -7.91
CA GLY A 574 17.59 -3.76 -6.48
C GLY A 574 16.28 -4.13 -5.77
N ALA A 575 15.22 -3.35 -6.02
CA ALA A 575 13.91 -3.58 -5.40
C ALA A 575 13.25 -4.87 -5.92
N MET A 576 13.35 -5.15 -7.23
CA MET A 576 12.83 -6.37 -7.83
C MET A 576 13.56 -7.62 -7.32
N SER A 577 14.89 -7.61 -7.28
CA SER A 577 15.66 -8.73 -6.73
C SER A 577 15.36 -8.95 -5.25
N LEU A 578 15.11 -7.89 -4.48
CA LEU A 578 14.66 -8.01 -3.09
C LEU A 578 13.26 -8.61 -2.99
N ALA A 579 12.34 -8.28 -3.90
CA ALA A 579 11.02 -8.89 -3.96
C ALA A 579 11.10 -10.39 -4.28
N ASP A 580 11.93 -10.78 -5.26
CA ASP A 580 12.15 -12.19 -5.62
C ASP A 580 12.79 -12.97 -4.46
N PHE A 581 13.72 -12.34 -3.72
CA PHE A 581 14.28 -12.90 -2.48
C PHE A 581 13.20 -13.10 -1.41
N ILE A 582 12.36 -12.10 -1.14
CA ILE A 582 11.29 -12.21 -0.14
C ILE A 582 10.27 -13.27 -0.55
N ALA A 583 9.81 -13.27 -1.81
CA ALA A 583 8.83 -14.20 -2.33
C ALA A 583 9.31 -15.66 -2.30
N SER A 584 10.58 -15.92 -2.58
CA SER A 584 11.17 -17.27 -2.52
C SER A 584 11.33 -17.83 -1.11
N HIS A 585 11.39 -16.95 -0.10
CA HIS A 585 11.54 -17.35 1.31
C HIS A 585 10.21 -17.34 2.08
N LEU A 586 9.20 -16.62 1.58
CA LEU A 586 7.82 -16.76 2.03
C LEU A 586 7.26 -18.06 1.43
N LYS A 587 6.77 -18.98 2.27
CA LYS A 587 6.13 -20.23 1.82
C LYS A 587 4.73 -19.94 1.24
N LEU A 588 4.69 -19.22 0.13
CA LEU A 588 3.48 -18.76 -0.55
C LEU A 588 2.68 -19.97 -1.09
N SER A 589 1.35 -19.88 -1.02
CA SER A 589 0.44 -20.82 -1.68
C SER A 589 0.53 -20.71 -3.21
N GLU A 590 0.06 -21.72 -3.96
CA GLU A 590 0.08 -21.69 -5.44
C GLU A 590 -0.65 -20.46 -6.00
N GLU A 591 -1.75 -20.03 -5.37
CA GLU A 591 -2.51 -18.84 -5.76
C GLU A 591 -1.69 -17.56 -5.54
N GLU A 592 -1.04 -17.42 -4.39
CA GLU A 592 -0.18 -16.27 -4.07
C GLU A 592 1.07 -16.22 -4.97
N GLN A 593 1.68 -17.37 -5.26
CA GLN A 593 2.80 -17.46 -6.20
C GLN A 593 2.39 -17.03 -7.60
N LYS A 594 1.21 -17.45 -8.07
CA LYS A 594 0.68 -17.03 -9.36
C LYS A 594 0.38 -15.53 -9.39
N ALA A 595 -0.28 -14.99 -8.35
CA ALA A 595 -0.57 -13.57 -8.26
C ALA A 595 0.72 -12.72 -8.27
N TYR A 596 1.75 -13.16 -7.54
CA TYR A 596 3.07 -12.54 -7.55
C TYR A 596 3.70 -12.62 -8.95
N ALA A 597 3.70 -13.79 -9.59
CA ALA A 597 4.28 -13.96 -10.93
C ALA A 597 3.57 -13.11 -12.00
N ASP A 598 2.24 -12.97 -11.89
CA ASP A 598 1.45 -12.11 -12.77
C ASP A 598 1.83 -10.63 -12.56
N ASP A 599 1.92 -10.13 -11.31
CA ASP A 599 2.34 -8.75 -11.03
C ASP A 599 3.80 -8.50 -11.46
N ARG A 600 4.69 -9.46 -11.17
CA ARG A 600 6.11 -9.45 -11.55
C ARG A 600 6.29 -9.30 -13.06
N SER A 601 5.47 -10.00 -13.85
CA SER A 601 5.48 -9.92 -15.31
C SER A 601 5.07 -8.52 -15.82
N ILE A 602 4.09 -7.88 -15.17
CA ILE A 602 3.69 -6.50 -15.51
C ILE A 602 4.81 -5.52 -15.16
N GLN A 603 5.40 -5.65 -13.97
CA GLN A 603 6.51 -4.81 -13.53
C GLN A 603 7.70 -4.90 -14.51
N GLU A 604 8.03 -6.10 -14.97
CA GLU A 604 9.08 -6.31 -15.97
C GLU A 604 8.71 -5.71 -17.33
N GLY A 605 7.45 -5.84 -17.77
CA GLY A 605 6.98 -5.16 -18.98
C GLY A 605 7.21 -3.65 -18.95
N ILE A 606 7.04 -3.01 -17.78
CA ILE A 606 7.32 -1.58 -17.60
C ILE A 606 8.82 -1.30 -17.59
N LEU A 607 9.63 -2.17 -16.99
CA LEU A 607 11.09 -2.08 -17.08
C LEU A 607 11.55 -2.15 -18.55
N CYS A 608 10.94 -3.01 -19.38
CA CYS A 608 11.19 -3.07 -20.81
C CYS A 608 10.87 -1.73 -21.50
N ILE A 609 9.77 -1.06 -21.13
CA ILE A 609 9.43 0.26 -21.67
C ILE A 609 10.54 1.28 -21.37
N HIS A 610 11.06 1.28 -20.13
CA HIS A 610 12.17 2.14 -19.72
C HIS A 610 13.45 1.86 -20.50
N LEU A 611 13.88 0.60 -20.56
CA LEU A 611 15.10 0.20 -21.26
C LEU A 611 15.02 0.53 -22.76
N SER A 612 13.83 0.45 -23.35
CA SER A 612 13.59 0.82 -24.75
C SER A 612 13.69 2.33 -25.04
N ARG A 613 13.76 3.19 -24.01
CA ARG A 613 13.82 4.67 -24.12
C ARG A 613 15.21 5.24 -23.88
N VAL A 614 16.20 4.40 -23.63
CA VAL A 614 17.54 4.87 -23.32
C VAL A 614 18.09 5.67 -24.50
N PRO A 615 18.58 6.90 -24.29
CA PRO A 615 19.17 7.71 -25.36
C PRO A 615 20.41 7.02 -25.96
N PHE A 616 20.64 7.23 -27.26
CA PHE A 616 21.78 6.63 -27.97
C PHE A 616 23.14 6.88 -27.28
N GLY A 617 23.35 8.09 -26.75
CA GLY A 617 24.60 8.45 -26.05
C GLY A 617 24.88 7.64 -24.78
N SER A 618 23.88 6.99 -24.20
CA SER A 618 23.97 6.18 -22.98
C SER A 618 24.00 4.67 -23.24
N LEU A 619 23.83 4.24 -24.49
CA LEU A 619 23.91 2.81 -24.86
C LEU A 619 25.26 2.14 -24.55
N PRO A 620 26.43 2.83 -24.65
CA PRO A 620 27.70 2.22 -24.27
C PRO A 620 27.74 1.72 -22.82
N SER A 621 27.01 2.37 -21.90
CA SER A 621 26.92 1.95 -20.49
C SER A 621 26.07 0.69 -20.28
N MET A 622 25.34 0.24 -21.31
CA MET A 622 24.43 -0.91 -21.25
C MET A 622 24.97 -2.17 -21.94
N THR A 623 26.16 -2.13 -22.53
CA THR A 623 26.70 -3.24 -23.35
C THR A 623 26.84 -4.55 -22.58
N ARG A 624 27.02 -4.51 -21.26
CA ARG A 624 27.15 -5.69 -20.39
C ARG A 624 25.88 -6.02 -19.61
N LEU A 625 24.85 -5.17 -19.71
CA LEU A 625 23.58 -5.34 -19.00
C LEU A 625 22.78 -6.59 -19.42
N PRO A 626 22.82 -7.09 -20.68
CA PRO A 626 22.09 -8.31 -21.05
C PRO A 626 22.42 -9.53 -20.19
N ASP A 627 23.71 -9.75 -19.89
CA ASP A 627 24.17 -10.88 -19.06
C ASP A 627 23.78 -10.69 -17.59
N VAL A 628 23.81 -9.45 -17.09
CA VAL A 628 23.30 -9.10 -15.76
C VAL A 628 21.81 -9.44 -15.64
N LEU A 629 21.01 -9.07 -16.64
CA LEU A 629 19.56 -9.31 -16.64
C LEU A 629 19.24 -10.81 -16.72
N GLU A 630 19.99 -11.57 -17.52
CA GLU A 630 19.89 -13.05 -17.55
C GLU A 630 20.19 -13.66 -16.17
N ARG A 631 21.27 -13.24 -15.52
CA ARG A 631 21.64 -13.71 -14.18
C ARG A 631 20.58 -13.40 -13.12
N LEU A 632 19.84 -12.30 -13.28
CA LEU A 632 18.73 -11.92 -12.40
C LEU A 632 17.39 -12.58 -12.81
N GLY A 633 17.33 -13.27 -13.95
CA GLY A 633 16.11 -13.88 -14.48
C GLY A 633 15.15 -12.90 -15.17
N PHE A 634 15.64 -11.73 -15.62
CA PHE A 634 14.84 -10.68 -16.27
C PHE A 634 14.93 -10.82 -17.80
N GLU A 635 14.33 -11.90 -18.30
CA GLU A 635 14.38 -12.34 -19.70
C GLU A 635 13.76 -11.33 -20.68
N PRO A 636 12.50 -10.87 -20.51
CA PRO A 636 11.96 -9.75 -21.28
C PRO A 636 12.84 -8.49 -21.26
N ALA A 637 13.40 -8.13 -20.10
CA ALA A 637 14.25 -6.96 -19.98
C ALA A 637 15.55 -7.12 -20.78
N ARG A 638 16.17 -8.32 -20.74
CA ARG A 638 17.34 -8.67 -21.57
C ARG A 638 17.02 -8.49 -23.05
N MET A 639 15.90 -9.03 -23.51
CA MET A 639 15.43 -8.89 -24.89
C MET A 639 15.32 -7.40 -25.29
N ALA A 640 14.79 -6.56 -24.40
CA ALA A 640 14.69 -5.11 -24.64
C ALA A 640 16.07 -4.46 -24.83
N VAL A 641 17.06 -4.81 -24.00
CA VAL A 641 18.43 -4.29 -24.13
C VAL A 641 19.09 -4.76 -25.43
N LEU A 642 19.02 -6.06 -25.75
CA LEU A 642 19.57 -6.58 -27.01
C LEU A 642 18.94 -5.90 -28.24
N PHE A 643 17.65 -5.60 -28.18
CA PHE A 643 16.94 -4.91 -29.26
C PHE A 643 17.42 -3.46 -29.47
N ILE A 644 17.62 -2.69 -28.39
CA ILE A 644 18.14 -1.32 -28.50
C ILE A 644 19.62 -1.29 -28.92
N LEU A 645 20.40 -2.32 -28.59
CA LEU A 645 21.77 -2.47 -29.08
C LEU A 645 21.82 -2.88 -30.57
N GLY A 646 20.72 -3.37 -31.13
CA GLY A 646 20.62 -3.82 -32.53
C GLY A 646 21.01 -5.27 -32.74
N GLN A 647 21.12 -6.07 -31.67
CA GLN A 647 21.55 -7.47 -31.67
C GLN A 647 20.37 -8.42 -31.97
N GLU A 648 19.66 -8.22 -33.08
CA GLU A 648 18.47 -9.03 -33.42
C GLU A 648 18.79 -10.51 -33.62
N GLN A 649 20.00 -10.85 -34.09
CA GLN A 649 20.43 -12.24 -34.24
C GLN A 649 20.53 -12.93 -32.88
N ALA A 650 21.05 -12.25 -31.85
CA ALA A 650 21.14 -12.79 -30.50
C ALA A 650 19.75 -13.09 -29.91
N ILE A 651 18.78 -12.21 -30.16
CA ILE A 651 17.38 -12.42 -29.72
C ILE A 651 16.78 -13.69 -30.36
N ARG A 652 17.15 -13.99 -31.61
CA ARG A 652 16.71 -15.21 -32.32
C ARG A 652 17.43 -16.45 -31.82
N ASP A 653 18.73 -16.35 -31.56
CA ASP A 653 19.54 -17.44 -31.03
C ASP A 653 19.07 -17.85 -29.63
N ASP A 654 18.66 -16.87 -28.80
CA ASP A 654 18.07 -17.08 -27.46
C ASP A 654 16.62 -17.66 -27.54
N GLY A 655 16.02 -17.74 -28.74
CA GLY A 655 14.73 -18.38 -28.95
C GLY A 655 13.49 -17.54 -28.59
N TYR A 656 13.65 -16.26 -28.25
CA TYR A 656 12.51 -15.37 -27.93
C TYR A 656 11.58 -15.11 -29.13
N ILE A 657 12.09 -15.28 -30.35
CA ILE A 657 11.34 -15.10 -31.59
C ILE A 657 11.11 -16.49 -32.21
N PRO A 658 9.86 -16.91 -32.44
CA PRO A 658 9.57 -18.20 -33.07
C PRO A 658 10.24 -18.37 -34.44
N PRO A 659 10.69 -19.60 -34.81
CA PRO A 659 11.29 -19.87 -36.11
C PRO A 659 10.28 -19.59 -37.23
N GLY A 660 10.55 -18.57 -38.06
CA GLY A 660 9.70 -18.17 -39.19
C GLY A 660 9.09 -16.76 -39.08
N GLU A 661 9.20 -16.09 -37.92
CA GLU A 661 8.71 -14.72 -37.75
C GLU A 661 9.67 -13.67 -38.38
N SER A 662 9.08 -12.73 -39.11
CA SER A 662 9.82 -11.69 -39.84
C SER A 662 10.49 -10.69 -38.89
N PRO A 663 11.58 -10.00 -39.30
CA PRO A 663 12.17 -8.91 -38.50
C PRO A 663 11.18 -7.80 -38.12
N SER A 664 10.11 -7.61 -38.91
CA SER A 664 9.05 -6.64 -38.60
C SER A 664 8.21 -6.99 -37.37
N PHE A 665 8.17 -8.27 -36.97
CA PHE A 665 7.46 -8.74 -35.78
C PHE A 665 8.05 -8.12 -34.50
N VAL A 666 9.38 -8.16 -34.36
CA VAL A 666 10.10 -7.62 -33.20
C VAL A 666 9.88 -6.11 -33.08
N GLN A 667 9.98 -5.40 -34.20
CA GLN A 667 9.69 -3.96 -34.23
C GLN A 667 8.24 -3.67 -33.81
N THR A 668 7.27 -4.42 -34.35
CA THR A 668 5.85 -4.26 -34.01
C THR A 668 5.59 -4.54 -32.53
N PHE A 669 6.29 -5.52 -31.93
CA PHE A 669 6.19 -5.84 -30.51
C PHE A 669 6.62 -4.64 -29.64
N PHE A 670 7.82 -4.10 -29.88
CA PHE A 670 8.31 -2.95 -29.10
C PHE A 670 7.51 -1.67 -29.36
N GLU A 671 6.96 -1.48 -30.57
CA GLU A 671 6.03 -0.38 -30.85
C GLU A 671 4.74 -0.51 -30.01
N ARG A 672 4.10 -1.68 -29.99
CA ARG A 672 2.92 -1.95 -29.14
C ARG A 672 3.22 -1.84 -27.65
N LEU A 673 4.44 -2.16 -27.24
CA LEU A 673 4.90 -2.01 -25.86
C LEU A 673 4.99 -0.51 -25.48
N GLN A 674 5.46 0.35 -26.40
CA GLN A 674 5.46 1.80 -26.19
C GLN A 674 4.05 2.41 -26.23
N GLU A 675 3.09 1.78 -26.90
CA GLU A 675 1.67 2.22 -26.93
C GLU A 675 0.91 1.92 -25.62
N GLN A 676 1.48 1.15 -24.68
CA GLN A 676 0.83 0.81 -23.43
C GLN A 676 0.49 2.05 -22.58
N PRO A 677 -0.69 2.12 -21.93
CA PRO A 677 -1.08 3.27 -21.10
C PRO A 677 -0.07 3.63 -20.01
N ALA A 678 0.62 2.62 -19.45
CA ALA A 678 1.65 2.78 -18.41
C ALA A 678 2.78 3.74 -18.82
N ASN A 679 3.02 3.92 -20.12
CA ASN A 679 3.94 4.90 -20.66
C ASN A 679 3.69 6.33 -20.12
N LYS A 680 2.42 6.71 -19.93
CA LYS A 680 2.05 8.07 -19.47
C LYS A 680 2.39 8.32 -18.00
N ASP A 681 2.58 7.26 -17.21
CA ASP A 681 2.74 7.32 -15.76
C ASP A 681 4.19 7.09 -15.29
N ILE A 682 5.13 6.89 -16.21
CA ILE A 682 6.56 6.68 -15.91
C ILE A 682 7.43 7.86 -16.37
N SER A 683 8.64 7.98 -15.80
CA SER A 683 9.62 8.97 -16.25
C SER A 683 9.87 8.90 -17.77
N PRO A 684 9.92 10.05 -18.48
CA PRO A 684 10.17 10.08 -19.92
C PRO A 684 11.57 9.61 -20.30
N GLN A 685 12.54 9.71 -19.39
CA GLN A 685 13.89 9.17 -19.57
C GLN A 685 14.32 8.38 -18.34
N PRO A 686 14.88 7.17 -18.53
CA PRO A 686 15.40 6.37 -17.43
C PRO A 686 16.70 6.98 -16.87
N ILE A 687 16.91 6.82 -15.57
CA ILE A 687 18.13 7.23 -14.87
C ILE A 687 19.02 5.99 -14.70
N LEU A 688 20.16 5.97 -15.40
CA LEU A 688 21.09 4.84 -15.40
C LEU A 688 22.12 4.87 -14.26
N VAL A 689 22.40 6.05 -13.68
CA VAL A 689 23.41 6.21 -12.60
C VAL A 689 24.79 5.66 -13.03
N ASP A 690 25.18 5.94 -14.27
CA ASP A 690 26.43 5.47 -14.91
C ASP A 690 27.53 6.54 -14.90
N GLY A 691 27.16 7.82 -14.90
CA GLY A 691 28.09 8.97 -14.85
C GLY A 691 28.64 9.32 -13.46
N GLU A 692 29.27 10.48 -13.34
CA GLU A 692 29.73 11.02 -12.04
C GLU A 692 28.58 11.61 -11.21
N THR A 693 27.56 12.16 -11.87
CA THR A 693 26.42 12.82 -11.25
C THR A 693 25.09 12.36 -11.88
N SER A 694 24.01 12.48 -11.12
CA SER A 694 22.64 12.23 -11.56
C SER A 694 21.73 13.39 -11.17
N SER A 695 20.63 13.56 -11.90
CA SER A 695 19.60 14.58 -11.62
C SER A 695 18.31 13.91 -11.17
N LEU A 696 17.88 14.22 -9.95
CA LEU A 696 16.60 13.79 -9.37
C LEU A 696 15.60 14.94 -9.44
N LYS A 697 14.34 14.65 -9.78
CA LYS A 697 13.32 15.69 -10.01
C LYS A 697 12.07 15.42 -9.18
N SER A 698 11.48 16.48 -8.65
CA SER A 698 10.17 16.49 -7.99
C SER A 698 9.38 17.71 -8.47
N ALA A 699 8.04 17.63 -8.44
CA ALA A 699 7.17 18.76 -8.74
C ALA A 699 6.23 19.01 -7.55
N ILE A 700 6.41 20.14 -6.88
CA ILE A 700 5.57 20.53 -5.73
C ILE A 700 4.81 21.81 -6.10
N LEU A 701 3.47 21.70 -6.17
CA LEU A 701 2.56 22.77 -6.60
C LEU A 701 2.99 23.40 -7.96
N GLY A 702 3.55 22.58 -8.86
CA GLY A 702 3.98 23.02 -10.19
C GLY A 702 5.37 23.64 -10.27
N THR A 703 6.08 23.86 -9.14
CA THR A 703 7.51 24.18 -9.15
C THR A 703 8.33 22.90 -9.31
N GLU A 704 9.24 22.87 -10.28
CA GLU A 704 10.17 21.76 -10.49
C GLU A 704 11.39 21.90 -9.56
N ILE A 705 11.53 21.00 -8.60
CA ILE A 705 12.71 20.91 -7.74
C ILE A 705 13.66 19.89 -8.35
N VAL A 706 14.87 20.32 -8.68
CA VAL A 706 15.91 19.49 -9.31
C VAL A 706 17.08 19.34 -8.35
N VAL A 707 17.42 18.12 -7.97
CA VAL A 707 18.59 17.82 -7.15
C VAL A 707 19.67 17.18 -8.01
N GLU A 708 20.80 17.86 -8.14
CA GLU A 708 22.01 17.34 -8.80
C GLU A 708 22.89 16.70 -7.73
N THR A 709 23.10 15.39 -7.84
CA THR A 709 23.81 14.61 -6.83
C THR A 709 24.95 13.80 -7.44
N PRO A 710 26.13 13.74 -6.80
CA PRO A 710 27.14 12.76 -7.13
C PRO A 710 26.63 11.32 -6.94
N ASN A 711 27.12 10.39 -7.76
CA ASN A 711 26.71 8.99 -7.75
C ASN A 711 27.39 8.20 -6.64
N ASN A 712 27.07 8.50 -5.37
CA ASN A 712 27.47 7.73 -4.20
C ASN A 712 26.31 7.57 -3.20
N PRO A 713 26.34 6.55 -2.33
CA PRO A 713 25.22 6.24 -1.43
C PRO A 713 24.84 7.38 -0.48
N ILE A 714 25.82 8.16 0.00
CA ILE A 714 25.57 9.25 0.96
C ILE A 714 24.83 10.39 0.28
N SER A 715 25.32 10.87 -0.87
CA SER A 715 24.70 11.99 -1.57
C SER A 715 23.28 11.64 -2.05
N PHE A 716 23.07 10.40 -2.52
CA PHE A 716 21.73 9.90 -2.86
C PHE A 716 20.81 9.87 -1.64
N GLY A 717 21.25 9.28 -0.52
CA GLY A 717 20.42 9.23 0.68
C GLY A 717 20.05 10.62 1.21
N ILE A 718 20.95 11.61 1.11
CA ILE A 718 20.65 13.02 1.44
C ILE A 718 19.62 13.61 0.47
N ALA A 719 19.79 13.40 -0.84
CA ALA A 719 18.87 13.90 -1.86
C ALA A 719 17.45 13.34 -1.67
N GLU A 720 17.33 12.04 -1.46
CA GLU A 720 16.06 11.33 -1.25
C GLU A 720 15.38 11.75 0.05
N SER A 721 16.15 11.93 1.13
CA SER A 721 15.64 12.45 2.40
C SER A 721 15.08 13.85 2.23
N LEU A 722 15.82 14.74 1.55
CA LEU A 722 15.41 16.12 1.32
C LEU A 722 14.15 16.21 0.46
N LEU A 723 14.11 15.49 -0.67
CA LEU A 723 12.95 15.47 -1.56
C LEU A 723 11.72 14.87 -0.87
N GLY A 724 11.87 13.74 -0.18
CA GLY A 724 10.76 13.11 0.52
C GLY A 724 10.21 13.95 1.68
N VAL A 725 11.07 14.65 2.43
CA VAL A 725 10.66 15.59 3.49
C VAL A 725 9.90 16.78 2.92
N LEU A 726 10.41 17.39 1.83
CA LEU A 726 9.74 18.50 1.13
C LEU A 726 8.36 18.09 0.64
N GLU A 727 8.26 16.95 -0.03
CA GLU A 727 6.99 16.42 -0.52
C GLU A 727 6.02 16.08 0.62
N ALA A 728 6.47 15.34 1.64
CA ALA A 728 5.62 14.90 2.74
C ALA A 728 5.09 16.06 3.58
N PHE A 729 5.90 17.11 3.79
CA PHE A 729 5.48 18.30 4.53
C PHE A 729 4.47 19.12 3.73
N LEU A 730 4.77 19.41 2.46
CA LEU A 730 3.98 20.30 1.60
C LEU A 730 2.77 19.63 0.94
N ALA A 731 2.60 18.32 1.08
CA ALA A 731 1.59 17.54 0.36
C ALA A 731 0.17 18.06 0.50
N THR A 732 -0.23 18.54 1.68
CA THR A 732 -1.63 18.95 1.94
C THR A 732 -1.86 20.45 1.76
N SER A 733 -0.84 21.18 1.28
CA SER A 733 -0.95 22.61 0.96
C SER A 733 -1.49 22.80 -0.45
N ASP A 734 -2.29 23.85 -0.65
CA ASP A 734 -2.88 24.24 -1.94
C ASP A 734 -2.54 25.69 -2.31
N GLU A 735 -3.06 26.16 -3.46
CA GLU A 735 -2.88 27.53 -3.95
C GLU A 735 -3.58 28.60 -3.09
N GLY A 736 -4.49 28.20 -2.19
CA GLY A 736 -5.11 29.08 -1.20
C GLY A 736 -4.17 29.40 -0.03
N ASP A 737 -3.26 28.48 0.28
CA ASP A 737 -2.30 28.60 1.37
C ASP A 737 -0.92 29.10 0.89
N LEU A 738 -0.38 28.51 -0.19
CA LEU A 738 0.95 28.78 -0.73
C LEU A 738 0.89 29.23 -2.19
N LEU A 739 1.62 30.30 -2.51
CA LEU A 739 1.81 30.75 -3.88
C LEU A 739 3.25 30.42 -4.35
N PRO A 740 3.45 29.43 -5.21
CA PRO A 740 4.75 29.18 -5.82
C PRO A 740 5.09 30.26 -6.83
N HIS A 741 6.34 30.72 -6.84
CA HIS A 741 6.78 31.81 -7.73
C HIS A 741 7.98 31.48 -8.61
N LEU A 742 8.66 30.35 -8.34
CA LEU A 742 9.77 29.85 -9.14
C LEU A 742 9.30 28.70 -10.02
N GLU A 743 9.71 28.69 -11.29
CA GLU A 743 9.43 27.57 -12.18
C GLU A 743 10.29 26.35 -11.85
N ARG A 744 11.57 26.61 -11.56
CA ARG A 744 12.58 25.60 -11.25
C ARG A 744 13.45 26.06 -10.09
N PHE A 745 13.71 25.16 -9.15
CA PHE A 745 14.65 25.34 -8.05
C PHE A 745 15.70 24.22 -8.08
N THR A 746 16.98 24.57 -8.21
CA THR A 746 18.06 23.58 -8.33
C THR A 746 18.86 23.48 -7.03
N ILE A 747 19.11 22.25 -6.57
CA ILE A 747 19.92 21.95 -5.39
C ILE A 747 21.10 21.09 -5.84
N THR A 748 22.32 21.60 -5.71
CA THR A 748 23.53 20.82 -6.02
C THR A 748 24.14 20.27 -4.75
N ILE A 749 24.27 18.95 -4.66
CA ILE A 749 24.94 18.28 -3.55
C ILE A 749 26.42 18.11 -3.89
N ARG A 750 27.31 18.41 -2.94
CA ARG A 750 28.75 18.15 -3.08
C ARG A 750 29.31 17.45 -1.86
N ALA A 751 30.09 16.42 -2.12
CA ALA A 751 30.99 15.85 -1.12
C ALA A 751 32.23 16.74 -0.99
N SER A 752 32.63 17.06 0.23
CA SER A 752 33.88 17.77 0.51
C SER A 752 34.87 16.86 1.23
N GLU A 753 36.10 16.81 0.70
CA GLU A 753 37.25 16.18 1.37
C GLU A 753 37.94 17.12 2.36
N HIS A 754 37.69 18.43 2.26
CA HIS A 754 38.19 19.43 3.20
C HIS A 754 37.31 19.41 4.45
N PHE A 755 37.89 19.57 5.64
CA PHE A 755 37.21 19.31 6.92
C PHE A 755 35.92 20.12 7.09
N VAL A 756 34.79 19.48 6.81
CA VAL A 756 33.44 19.95 7.10
C VAL A 756 32.91 19.03 8.21
N GLU A 757 32.72 19.54 9.43
CA GLU A 757 32.22 18.71 10.54
C GLU A 757 30.73 18.36 10.40
N ARG A 758 29.94 19.24 9.74
CA ARG A 758 28.47 19.17 9.69
C ARG A 758 27.94 19.49 8.30
N LEU A 759 26.77 18.96 7.95
CA LEU A 759 26.09 19.33 6.70
C LEU A 759 25.77 20.82 6.69
N GLN A 760 25.97 21.47 5.54
CA GLN A 760 25.70 22.89 5.36
C GLN A 760 24.81 23.09 4.14
N LEU A 761 23.75 23.87 4.32
CA LEU A 761 22.95 24.41 3.22
C LEU A 761 23.40 25.84 2.95
N ARG A 762 23.84 26.10 1.73
CA ARG A 762 24.24 27.42 1.24
C ARG A 762 23.35 27.81 0.08
N PHE A 763 23.21 29.11 -0.11
CA PHE A 763 22.50 29.64 -1.26
C PHE A 763 23.41 30.60 -2.01
N ARG A 764 23.27 30.65 -3.33
CA ARG A 764 24.05 31.61 -4.13
C ARG A 764 23.43 33.00 -4.05
N ASP A 765 24.28 34.03 -3.96
CA ASP A 765 23.86 35.42 -3.87
C ASP A 765 23.45 36.03 -5.23
N ASP A 766 23.79 35.36 -6.33
CA ASP A 766 23.56 35.80 -7.71
C ASP A 766 22.23 35.30 -8.30
N SER A 767 21.58 34.32 -7.66
CA SER A 767 20.40 33.63 -8.17
C SER A 767 19.51 33.14 -7.02
N GLY A 768 18.23 33.53 -7.00
CA GLY A 768 17.28 33.15 -5.95
C GLY A 768 16.84 31.67 -6.02
N ASN A 769 17.18 30.97 -7.10
CA ASN A 769 16.67 29.65 -7.46
C ASN A 769 17.68 28.50 -7.33
N HIS A 770 18.86 28.74 -6.73
CA HIS A 770 19.91 27.73 -6.57
C HIS A 770 20.39 27.59 -5.13
N ALA A 771 20.49 26.35 -4.66
CA ALA A 771 21.06 25.99 -3.36
C ALA A 771 22.19 24.97 -3.51
N GLU A 772 23.14 24.99 -2.58
CA GLU A 772 24.24 24.04 -2.50
C GLU A 772 24.23 23.34 -1.14
N VAL A 773 24.29 22.01 -1.15
CA VAL A 773 24.42 21.19 0.06
C VAL A 773 25.83 20.60 0.10
N LEU A 774 26.58 20.97 1.14
CA LEU A 774 27.91 20.43 1.38
C LEU A 774 27.84 19.38 2.49
N HIS A 775 28.38 18.18 2.23
CA HIS A 775 28.50 17.13 3.23
C HIS A 775 29.91 16.51 3.28
N PRO A 776 30.29 15.89 4.41
CA PRO A 776 31.56 15.18 4.52
C PRO A 776 31.59 13.98 3.57
N ALA A 777 32.73 13.69 2.94
CA ALA A 777 32.89 12.53 2.06
C ALA A 777 32.55 11.19 2.76
N ASN A 778 32.94 11.05 4.03
CA ASN A 778 32.59 9.90 4.88
C ASN A 778 31.60 10.36 5.95
N PHE A 779 30.31 10.18 5.68
CA PHE A 779 29.21 10.53 6.58
C PHE A 779 28.49 9.26 7.05
N ALA A 780 28.45 9.05 8.36
CA ALA A 780 27.73 7.95 9.00
C ALA A 780 27.22 8.38 10.37
N PHE A 781 26.13 7.77 10.83
CA PHE A 781 25.58 8.01 12.16
C PHE A 781 26.30 7.20 13.22
N THR A 782 27.49 7.64 13.61
CA THR A 782 28.29 6.96 14.64
C THR A 782 27.83 7.25 16.07
N THR A 783 27.04 8.30 16.29
CA THR A 783 26.48 8.68 17.61
C THR A 783 25.05 9.17 17.48
N ALA A 784 24.27 9.05 18.56
CA ALA A 784 22.91 9.59 18.63
C ALA A 784 22.87 11.11 18.38
N THR A 785 23.86 11.85 18.90
CA THR A 785 24.01 13.29 18.67
C THR A 785 24.13 13.62 17.18
N ARG A 786 24.96 12.87 16.44
CA ARG A 786 25.17 13.12 15.00
C ARG A 786 23.91 12.84 14.18
N ARG A 787 23.11 11.86 14.58
CA ARG A 787 21.79 11.60 13.98
C ARG A 787 20.81 12.73 14.28
N GLN A 788 20.79 13.22 15.52
CA GLN A 788 19.94 14.36 15.89
C GLN A 788 20.31 15.63 15.12
N GLU A 789 21.61 15.93 15.01
CA GLU A 789 22.12 17.06 14.21
C GLU A 789 21.69 16.98 12.74
N TYR A 790 21.65 15.77 12.16
CA TYR A 790 21.16 15.56 10.80
C TYR A 790 19.65 15.82 10.68
N MET A 791 18.85 15.36 11.63
CA MET A 791 17.40 15.61 11.64
C MET A 791 17.08 17.09 11.85
N ASP A 792 17.83 17.78 12.71
CA ASP A 792 17.72 19.23 12.88
C ASP A 792 18.10 19.97 11.59
N TRP A 793 19.18 19.55 10.92
CA TRP A 793 19.56 20.10 9.62
C TRP A 793 18.49 19.87 8.54
N LEU A 794 17.86 18.69 8.49
CA LEU A 794 16.75 18.42 7.56
C LEU A 794 15.56 19.35 7.80
N ARG A 795 15.17 19.53 9.07
CA ARG A 795 14.09 20.45 9.47
C ARG A 795 14.40 21.90 9.05
N ASP A 796 15.60 22.36 9.36
CA ASP A 796 15.99 23.74 9.08
C ASP A 796 16.12 23.97 7.56
N SER A 797 16.63 22.99 6.83
CA SER A 797 16.71 23.00 5.36
C SER A 797 15.33 23.07 4.71
N LEU A 798 14.37 22.28 5.19
CA LEU A 798 12.97 22.34 4.77
C LEU A 798 12.42 23.76 4.90
N ALA A 799 12.58 24.39 6.06
CA ALA A 799 12.07 25.75 6.32
C ALA A 799 12.73 26.79 5.39
N HIS A 800 14.05 26.72 5.21
CA HIS A 800 14.78 27.66 4.36
C HIS A 800 14.46 27.52 2.86
N ILE A 801 14.34 26.29 2.35
CA ILE A 801 13.99 26.04 0.94
C ILE A 801 12.55 26.47 0.68
N MET A 802 11.62 26.09 1.56
CA MET A 802 10.21 26.45 1.44
C MET A 802 10.01 27.97 1.37
N GLY A 803 10.64 28.72 2.27
CA GLY A 803 10.55 30.18 2.30
C GLY A 803 11.10 30.90 1.06
N ARG A 804 11.85 30.17 0.20
CA ARG A 804 12.37 30.69 -1.07
C ARG A 804 11.58 30.25 -2.29
N ILE A 805 10.84 29.15 -2.20
CA ILE A 805 10.02 28.66 -3.32
C ILE A 805 8.60 29.23 -3.24
N PHE A 806 8.06 29.41 -2.03
CA PHE A 806 6.66 29.75 -1.79
C PHE A 806 6.50 31.08 -1.06
N VAL A 807 5.48 31.83 -1.49
CA VAL A 807 4.95 32.98 -0.74
C VAL A 807 3.71 32.51 0.02
N ILE A 808 3.70 32.66 1.33
CA ILE A 808 2.55 32.29 2.16
C ILE A 808 1.49 33.39 2.02
N ARG A 809 0.29 33.04 1.57
CA ARG A 809 -0.77 34.02 1.27
C ARG A 809 -1.48 34.55 2.52
N LYS A 810 -1.62 33.71 3.53
CA LYS A 810 -2.24 34.02 4.83
C LYS A 810 -1.18 34.27 5.90
N ASP A 811 -1.63 34.52 7.12
CA ASP A 811 -0.75 34.55 8.29
C ASP A 811 0.04 33.23 8.43
N ILE A 812 1.36 33.35 8.60
CA ILE A 812 2.28 32.21 8.68
C ILE A 812 1.98 31.30 9.88
N ASN A 813 1.57 31.88 11.01
CA ASN A 813 1.29 31.10 12.22
C ASN A 813 0.04 30.25 12.00
N THR A 814 -1.01 30.83 11.43
CA THR A 814 -2.26 30.12 11.11
C THR A 814 -2.01 28.94 10.16
N TRP A 815 -1.17 29.13 9.14
CA TRP A 815 -0.82 28.06 8.20
C TRP A 815 0.05 26.97 8.85
N LEU A 816 1.05 27.36 9.65
CA LEU A 816 1.88 26.41 10.38
C LEU A 816 1.08 25.63 11.44
N ASP A 817 0.17 26.26 12.17
CA ASP A 817 -0.69 25.58 13.16
C ASP A 817 -1.56 24.51 12.49
N LYS A 818 -2.08 24.79 11.30
CA LYS A 818 -2.81 23.81 10.48
C LYS A 818 -1.90 22.66 10.03
N ILE A 819 -0.81 22.96 9.31
CA ILE A 819 0.02 21.91 8.68
C ILE A 819 0.90 21.18 9.70
N ALA A 820 1.65 21.90 10.53
CA ALA A 820 2.56 21.33 11.51
C ALA A 820 1.85 20.86 12.78
N GLY A 821 0.82 21.58 13.23
CA GLY A 821 0.06 21.26 14.45
C GLY A 821 -1.01 20.20 14.21
N GLU A 822 -2.13 20.58 13.58
CA GLU A 822 -3.33 19.74 13.43
C GLU A 822 -3.09 18.50 12.55
N GLU A 823 -2.34 18.68 11.45
CA GLU A 823 -2.05 17.61 10.49
C GLU A 823 -0.72 16.88 10.75
N ARG A 824 0.00 17.26 11.81
CA ARG A 824 1.28 16.66 12.22
C ARG A 824 2.33 16.61 11.08
N GLY A 825 2.39 17.67 10.27
CA GLY A 825 3.25 17.77 9.09
C GLY A 825 4.73 17.48 9.34
N PHE A 826 5.30 17.95 10.45
CA PHE A 826 6.68 17.62 10.81
C PHE A 826 6.86 16.15 11.20
N SER A 827 5.89 15.56 11.90
CA SER A 827 5.93 14.15 12.29
C SER A 827 5.95 13.27 11.04
N ARG A 828 4.97 13.45 10.14
CA ARG A 828 4.89 12.64 8.90
C ARG A 828 6.08 12.85 7.96
N ALA A 829 6.75 14.01 8.01
CA ALA A 829 7.91 14.29 7.16
C ALA A 829 9.24 13.78 7.77
N LEU A 830 9.48 14.00 9.06
CA LEU A 830 10.80 13.81 9.68
C LEU A 830 10.96 12.50 10.45
N LEU A 831 9.88 11.95 11.03
CA LEU A 831 9.94 10.78 11.93
C LEU A 831 10.56 9.54 11.28
N LEU A 832 10.37 9.42 9.96
CA LEU A 832 10.97 8.40 9.10
C LEU A 832 11.65 9.06 7.88
N GLY A 833 12.26 10.23 8.08
CA GLY A 833 12.91 11.01 7.01
C GLY A 833 14.35 10.60 6.69
N ASP A 834 14.96 9.74 7.51
CA ASP A 834 16.37 9.33 7.41
C ASP A 834 16.54 8.16 6.42
N MET A 835 16.67 8.49 5.13
CA MET A 835 16.83 7.47 4.10
C MET A 835 18.22 6.83 4.09
N LEU A 836 19.23 7.47 4.67
CA LEU A 836 20.58 6.89 4.79
C LEU A 836 20.55 5.62 5.64
N THR A 837 19.90 5.67 6.79
CA THR A 837 19.75 4.50 7.68
C THR A 837 18.90 3.42 7.02
N PHE A 838 17.77 3.77 6.42
CA PHE A 838 16.90 2.76 5.78
C PHE A 838 17.55 2.11 4.57
N HIS A 839 18.32 2.85 3.76
CA HIS A 839 19.09 2.26 2.68
C HIS A 839 20.10 1.24 3.17
N GLY A 840 20.88 1.61 4.20
CA GLY A 840 21.86 0.72 4.79
C GLY A 840 21.23 -0.55 5.37
N ASN A 841 20.06 -0.42 6.01
CA ASN A 841 19.33 -1.55 6.58
C ASN A 841 18.75 -2.48 5.51
N VAL A 842 18.20 -1.92 4.41
CA VAL A 842 17.50 -2.69 3.35
C VAL A 842 18.46 -3.30 2.33
N PHE A 843 19.46 -2.55 1.90
CA PHE A 843 20.36 -2.96 0.81
C PHE A 843 21.81 -3.23 1.28
N GLY A 844 22.05 -3.17 2.60
CA GLY A 844 23.36 -3.38 3.21
C GLY A 844 24.27 -2.15 3.20
N GLU A 845 25.44 -2.25 3.84
CA GLU A 845 26.41 -1.15 3.97
C GLU A 845 27.01 -0.68 2.62
N LYS A 846 27.01 -1.55 1.61
CA LYS A 846 27.52 -1.28 0.25
C LYS A 846 26.43 -1.58 -0.79
N PRO A 847 25.41 -0.72 -0.91
CA PRO A 847 24.32 -0.95 -1.86
C PRO A 847 24.83 -0.84 -3.30
N ARG A 848 24.26 -1.67 -4.20
CA ARG A 848 24.54 -1.63 -5.65
C ARG A 848 23.81 -0.45 -6.30
N LEU A 849 24.40 0.73 -6.23
CA LEU A 849 23.79 2.00 -6.63
C LEU A 849 23.94 2.28 -8.13
N ARG A 850 25.11 1.96 -8.70
CA ARG A 850 25.45 2.20 -10.11
C ARG A 850 25.18 0.95 -10.94
N LEU A 851 24.91 1.10 -12.24
CA LEU A 851 24.83 -0.06 -13.14
C LEU A 851 26.11 -0.92 -13.12
N THR A 852 27.27 -0.28 -12.98
CA THR A 852 28.56 -0.96 -12.89
C THR A 852 28.68 -1.87 -11.68
N ASP A 853 27.96 -1.58 -10.58
CA ASP A 853 27.98 -2.39 -9.35
C ASP A 853 27.28 -3.75 -9.53
N TRP A 854 26.49 -3.88 -10.60
CA TRP A 854 25.79 -5.11 -10.99
C TRP A 854 26.57 -5.97 -11.98
N MET A 855 27.64 -5.43 -12.58
CA MET A 855 28.45 -6.10 -13.60
C MET A 855 29.55 -6.95 -12.95
N GLU A 856 29.74 -8.17 -13.46
CA GLU A 856 30.79 -9.11 -13.05
C GLU A 856 31.86 -9.28 -14.13
N PRO A 857 33.14 -9.51 -13.81
CA PRO A 857 34.22 -9.58 -14.80
C PRO A 857 34.02 -10.56 -15.97
N GLY A 858 33.15 -11.57 -15.80
CA GLY A 858 32.80 -12.55 -16.84
C GLY A 858 31.68 -12.13 -17.79
N ASP A 859 30.98 -11.03 -17.52
CA ASP A 859 29.84 -10.57 -18.33
C ASP A 859 30.29 -10.15 -19.74
N ARG A 860 29.63 -10.71 -20.77
CA ARG A 860 29.92 -10.43 -22.17
C ARG A 860 29.64 -8.96 -22.50
N GLU A 861 30.57 -8.36 -23.23
CA GLU A 861 30.40 -7.04 -23.81
C GLU A 861 29.75 -7.15 -25.20
N TRP A 862 28.52 -6.66 -25.33
CA TRP A 862 27.75 -6.68 -26.57
C TRP A 862 28.03 -5.42 -27.40
N GLU A 863 28.33 -5.59 -28.68
CA GLU A 863 28.59 -4.47 -29.59
C GLU A 863 27.32 -3.65 -29.86
N VAL A 864 27.44 -2.31 -29.88
CA VAL A 864 26.35 -1.40 -30.27
C VAL A 864 26.28 -1.34 -31.81
N LEU A 865 25.33 -2.07 -32.41
CA LEU A 865 25.16 -2.15 -33.87
C LEU A 865 24.29 -1.01 -34.44
N ARG A 866 23.51 -0.32 -33.60
CA ARG A 866 22.69 0.82 -34.03
C ARG A 866 23.55 2.06 -34.32
N LYS A 867 23.07 2.88 -35.26
CA LYS A 867 23.72 4.17 -35.64
C LYS A 867 22.97 5.40 -35.10
N GLU A 868 21.72 5.22 -34.67
CA GLU A 868 20.87 6.28 -34.14
C GLU A 868 19.95 5.74 -33.04
N SER A 869 19.32 6.64 -32.27
CA SER A 869 18.34 6.25 -31.25
C SER A 869 17.14 5.57 -31.91
N TRP A 870 16.70 4.44 -31.36
CA TRP A 870 15.44 3.83 -31.79
C TRP A 870 14.27 4.75 -31.42
N LYS A 871 13.42 5.08 -32.40
CA LYS A 871 12.18 5.83 -32.20
C LYS A 871 11.02 5.02 -32.80
N PRO A 872 9.93 4.78 -32.06
CA PRO A 872 8.78 4.05 -32.60
C PRO A 872 8.10 4.84 -33.72
N ALA A 873 7.77 4.19 -34.85
CA ALA A 873 7.17 4.86 -36.00
C ALA A 873 5.71 5.30 -35.74
N ARG A 874 5.02 4.64 -34.80
CA ARG A 874 3.59 4.84 -34.47
C ARG A 874 3.29 5.84 -33.36
N MET A 875 4.29 6.44 -32.70
CA MET A 875 4.06 7.55 -31.75
C MET A 875 3.64 8.87 -32.43
N GLY A 876 3.28 8.84 -33.71
CA GLY A 876 2.59 9.92 -34.43
C GLY A 876 1.06 9.90 -34.28
N GLY A 877 0.52 9.28 -33.23
CA GLY A 877 -0.87 9.46 -32.82
C GLY A 877 -1.00 10.79 -32.07
N ASP A 878 -1.55 11.79 -32.74
CA ASP A 878 -1.79 13.17 -32.27
C ASP A 878 -0.54 14.01 -31.96
N ALA A 879 0.41 14.06 -32.89
CA ALA A 879 0.80 15.40 -33.33
C ALA A 879 -0.38 15.94 -34.13
N SER A 880 -1.44 16.37 -33.43
CA SER A 880 -2.50 17.13 -34.06
C SER A 880 -1.81 18.21 -34.87
N ALA A 881 -2.10 18.25 -36.17
CA ALA A 881 -1.77 19.39 -37.00
C ALA A 881 -2.06 20.63 -36.15
N GLU A 882 -1.05 21.48 -35.89
CA GLU A 882 -1.17 22.64 -35.01
C GLU A 882 -2.54 23.26 -35.24
N GLU A 883 -3.48 22.99 -34.31
CA GLU A 883 -4.80 23.57 -34.42
C GLU A 883 -4.54 25.08 -34.48
N PRO A 884 -5.19 25.80 -35.42
CA PRO A 884 -4.93 27.22 -35.60
C PRO A 884 -4.97 27.88 -34.22
N LYS A 885 -3.94 28.70 -33.90
CA LYS A 885 -3.82 29.43 -32.63
C LYS A 885 -5.06 30.31 -32.42
N GLU A 886 -6.16 29.72 -31.97
CA GLU A 886 -7.33 30.48 -31.54
C GLU A 886 -6.91 31.24 -30.29
N ALA A 887 -7.14 32.56 -30.32
CA ALA A 887 -6.84 33.44 -29.21
C ALA A 887 -7.53 32.91 -27.94
N LEU A 888 -6.77 32.88 -26.82
CA LEU A 888 -7.31 32.54 -25.50
C LEU A 888 -8.54 33.41 -25.22
N LYS A 889 -9.68 32.77 -24.96
CA LYS A 889 -10.89 33.45 -24.48
C LYS A 889 -10.96 33.33 -22.97
N PHE A 890 -10.94 34.46 -22.28
CA PHE A 890 -11.15 34.49 -20.83
C PHE A 890 -12.64 34.31 -20.57
N GLY A 891 -13.00 33.47 -19.59
CA GLY A 891 -14.40 33.24 -19.23
C GLY A 891 -14.98 34.41 -18.44
N ASP A 892 -16.30 34.58 -18.49
CA ASP A 892 -17.04 35.56 -17.69
C ASP A 892 -17.78 34.86 -16.54
N GLY A 893 -17.72 35.44 -15.33
CA GLY A 893 -18.41 34.90 -14.15
C GLY A 893 -17.66 33.79 -13.40
N PRO A 894 -18.34 33.03 -12.52
CA PRO A 894 -17.73 31.95 -11.73
C PRO A 894 -17.30 30.76 -12.61
N PRO A 895 -16.41 29.88 -12.12
CA PRO A 895 -15.99 28.69 -12.85
C PRO A 895 -17.19 27.83 -13.30
N PRO A 896 -17.15 27.24 -14.51
CA PRO A 896 -18.19 26.31 -14.97
C PRO A 896 -18.36 25.11 -14.02
N ALA A 897 -19.55 24.49 -14.02
CA ALA A 897 -19.82 23.31 -13.17
C ALA A 897 -18.90 22.12 -13.44
N ASP A 898 -18.38 22.00 -14.68
CA ASP A 898 -17.45 20.94 -15.10
C ASP A 898 -15.96 21.29 -14.82
N PHE A 899 -15.68 22.38 -14.09
CA PHE A 899 -14.32 22.76 -13.73
C PHE A 899 -13.72 21.73 -12.76
N PRO A 900 -12.50 21.22 -12.99
CA PRO A 900 -11.92 20.14 -12.19
C PRO A 900 -11.75 20.55 -10.73
N ASP A 901 -12.18 19.67 -9.82
CA ASP A 901 -11.98 19.80 -8.38
C ASP A 901 -10.47 19.86 -8.07
N THR A 902 -10.01 21.01 -7.57
CA THR A 902 -8.60 21.26 -7.27
C THR A 902 -8.04 20.33 -6.20
N SER A 903 -8.91 19.76 -5.35
CA SER A 903 -8.55 18.77 -4.34
C SER A 903 -8.24 17.37 -4.91
N GLN A 904 -8.51 17.12 -6.19
CA GLN A 904 -8.18 15.87 -6.87
C GLN A 904 -7.02 16.02 -7.87
N LEU A 905 -6.55 17.24 -8.08
CA LEU A 905 -5.43 17.52 -8.98
C LEU A 905 -4.11 17.12 -8.35
N LYS A 906 -3.22 16.48 -9.12
CA LYS A 906 -1.86 16.17 -8.68
C LYS A 906 -1.01 17.43 -8.58
N HIS A 907 0.03 17.44 -7.75
CA HIS A 907 1.01 18.52 -7.78
C HIS A 907 1.70 18.65 -9.16
N THR A 908 1.79 17.54 -9.90
CA THR A 908 2.29 17.48 -11.27
C THR A 908 1.31 17.98 -12.34
N ASP A 909 0.02 18.11 -12.03
CA ASP A 909 -0.99 18.70 -12.93
C ASP A 909 -0.91 20.24 -12.96
N ARG A 910 -0.12 20.81 -12.04
CA ARG A 910 0.13 22.24 -11.89
C ARG A 910 1.43 22.63 -12.57
N ARG A 911 1.54 23.91 -12.95
CA ARG A 911 2.77 24.49 -13.50
C ARG A 911 2.92 25.93 -13.05
N VAL A 912 4.14 26.34 -12.74
CA VAL A 912 4.50 27.74 -12.54
C VAL A 912 5.13 28.27 -13.82
N LEU A 913 4.64 29.40 -14.30
CA LEU A 913 5.26 30.19 -15.37
C LEU A 913 5.68 31.53 -14.78
N SER A 914 6.98 31.78 -14.71
CA SER A 914 7.54 32.95 -14.05
C SER A 914 8.91 33.29 -14.63
N PRO A 915 9.00 34.39 -15.39
CA PRO A 915 10.28 35.00 -15.72
C PRO A 915 10.81 35.89 -14.59
N ILE A 916 10.14 35.90 -13.43
CA ILE A 916 10.40 36.81 -12.32
C ILE A 916 11.05 36.05 -11.16
N ASP A 917 12.34 36.29 -10.95
CA ASP A 917 13.03 35.96 -9.69
C ASP A 917 12.66 37.01 -8.63
N LEU A 918 11.72 36.68 -7.72
CA LEU A 918 11.20 37.64 -6.75
C LEU A 918 12.31 38.30 -5.91
N PRO A 919 13.21 37.55 -5.24
CA PRO A 919 14.33 38.13 -4.49
C PRO A 919 15.20 39.09 -5.32
N LEU A 920 15.56 38.71 -6.55
CA LEU A 920 16.43 39.53 -7.40
C LEU A 920 15.72 40.82 -7.84
N TRP A 921 14.44 40.74 -8.18
CA TRP A 921 13.62 41.91 -8.54
C TRP A 921 13.39 42.87 -7.37
N ASP A 922 13.16 42.34 -6.16
CA ASP A 922 12.99 43.15 -4.95
C ASP A 922 14.29 43.88 -4.57
N ARG A 923 15.45 43.24 -4.81
CA ARG A 923 16.76 43.88 -4.69
C ARG A 923 16.98 44.96 -5.76
N ALA A 924 16.68 44.64 -7.03
CA ALA A 924 16.88 45.54 -8.17
C ALA A 924 16.09 46.85 -8.04
N LYS A 925 14.89 46.78 -7.42
CA LYS A 925 13.95 47.91 -7.23
C LYS A 925 13.68 48.64 -8.54
N TRP A 926 12.79 48.07 -9.34
CA TRP A 926 12.28 48.72 -10.55
C TRP A 926 11.52 50.01 -10.21
N ARG A 927 11.89 51.12 -10.84
CA ARG A 927 11.39 52.47 -10.52
C ARG A 927 10.97 53.30 -11.71
N ALA A 928 11.49 53.02 -12.90
CA ALA A 928 11.20 53.80 -14.10
C ALA A 928 11.08 52.92 -15.34
N THR A 929 10.39 53.44 -16.34
CA THR A 929 10.39 52.91 -17.71
C THR A 929 10.81 54.04 -18.64
N LEU A 930 11.87 53.81 -19.41
CA LEU A 930 12.46 54.78 -20.31
C LEU A 930 12.15 54.39 -21.75
N PHE A 931 11.85 55.39 -22.57
CA PHE A 931 11.61 55.22 -23.99
C PHE A 931 12.67 56.00 -24.75
N LEU A 932 13.50 55.32 -25.55
CA LEU A 932 14.48 55.96 -26.40
C LEU A 932 14.09 55.73 -27.86
N HIS A 933 14.10 56.82 -28.63
CA HIS A 933 13.84 56.83 -30.07
C HIS A 933 14.93 57.64 -30.76
N TYR A 934 15.48 57.10 -31.85
CA TYR A 934 16.50 57.78 -32.65
C TYR A 934 15.88 58.21 -33.99
N PRO A 935 15.76 59.52 -34.26
CA PRO A 935 15.10 60.03 -35.47
C PRO A 935 15.99 59.98 -36.73
N SER A 936 17.25 59.54 -36.61
CA SER A 936 18.25 59.57 -37.69
C SER A 936 18.30 58.26 -38.48
N TYR A 937 18.43 58.36 -39.82
CA TYR A 937 18.51 57.20 -40.71
C TYR A 937 19.88 56.48 -40.64
N PRO A 938 19.94 55.13 -40.68
CA PRO A 938 18.81 54.19 -40.70
C PRO A 938 18.08 54.18 -39.36
N TYR A 939 16.74 54.22 -39.37
CA TYR A 939 15.91 54.24 -38.16
C TYR A 939 16.14 52.96 -37.34
N PRO A 940 16.88 53.00 -36.23
CA PRO A 940 17.06 51.81 -35.42
C PRO A 940 15.75 51.50 -34.66
N PRO A 941 15.52 50.23 -34.28
CA PRO A 941 14.40 49.87 -33.42
C PRO A 941 14.36 50.73 -32.13
N PRO A 942 13.18 51.21 -31.70
CA PRO A 942 13.06 51.94 -30.45
C PRO A 942 13.46 51.07 -29.26
N VAL A 943 13.89 51.71 -28.16
CA VAL A 943 14.31 51.01 -26.94
C VAL A 943 13.32 51.29 -25.82
N LEU A 944 12.84 50.22 -25.19
CA LEU A 944 12.13 50.25 -23.91
C LEU A 944 13.12 49.80 -22.84
N ALA A 945 13.53 50.70 -21.94
CA ALA A 945 14.47 50.34 -20.88
C ALA A 945 13.81 50.34 -19.50
N LEU A 946 14.07 49.28 -18.72
CA LEU A 946 13.61 49.13 -17.35
C LEU A 946 14.63 49.77 -16.41
N GLY A 947 14.25 50.87 -15.74
CA GLY A 947 15.11 51.64 -14.85
C GLY A 947 15.11 51.08 -13.42
N PHE A 948 16.26 50.55 -12.99
CA PHE A 948 16.48 49.97 -11.68
C PHE A 948 17.28 50.88 -10.76
N LYS A 949 17.02 50.82 -9.45
CA LYS A 949 17.85 51.51 -8.46
C LYS A 949 19.20 50.80 -8.25
N ASP A 950 19.18 49.47 -8.14
CA ASP A 950 20.39 48.64 -8.16
C ASP A 950 20.63 48.15 -9.60
N GLY A 951 21.51 48.85 -10.32
CA GLY A 951 21.84 48.53 -11.71
C GLY A 951 22.53 47.17 -11.87
N GLN A 952 23.27 46.68 -10.88
CA GLN A 952 23.93 45.37 -10.97
C GLN A 952 22.91 44.24 -10.89
N ALA A 953 21.95 44.34 -9.97
CA ALA A 953 20.84 43.40 -9.88
C ALA A 953 19.95 43.46 -11.14
N GLY A 954 19.70 44.66 -11.68
CA GLY A 954 19.00 44.84 -12.96
C GLY A 954 19.70 44.16 -14.14
N GLN A 955 21.03 44.26 -14.23
CA GLN A 955 21.81 43.56 -15.26
C GLN A 955 21.77 42.03 -15.07
N ALA A 956 21.76 41.53 -13.82
CA ALA A 956 21.66 40.11 -13.54
C ALA A 956 20.34 39.51 -14.06
N ILE A 957 19.21 40.23 -13.90
CA ILE A 957 17.90 39.81 -14.47
C ILE A 957 18.01 39.58 -15.98
N PHE A 958 18.60 40.52 -16.71
CA PHE A 958 18.72 40.42 -18.17
C PHE A 958 19.75 39.39 -18.62
N ARG A 959 20.82 39.16 -17.86
CA ARG A 959 21.74 38.04 -18.12
C ARG A 959 21.02 36.70 -18.00
N ALA A 960 20.27 36.49 -16.93
CA ALA A 960 19.48 35.27 -16.74
C ALA A 960 18.44 35.06 -17.85
N TRP A 961 17.76 36.13 -18.31
CA TRP A 961 16.86 36.04 -19.46
C TRP A 961 17.57 35.71 -20.77
N ARG A 962 18.75 36.27 -21.02
CA ARG A 962 19.55 35.94 -22.22
C ARG A 962 20.10 34.52 -22.19
N GLU A 963 20.48 34.02 -21.03
CA GLU A 963 20.86 32.61 -20.87
C GLU A 963 19.67 31.69 -21.17
N ARG A 964 18.45 32.12 -20.84
CA ARG A 964 17.23 31.34 -21.04
C ARG A 964 16.65 31.39 -22.45
N TRP A 965 16.64 32.57 -23.10
CA TRP A 965 15.95 32.80 -24.38
C TRP A 965 16.86 33.36 -25.49
N GLY A 966 18.12 33.65 -25.20
CA GLY A 966 19.05 34.26 -26.14
C GLY A 966 18.87 35.77 -26.29
N GLU A 967 19.48 36.34 -27.33
CA GLU A 967 19.43 37.79 -27.62
C GLU A 967 18.12 38.23 -28.28
N ARG A 968 17.32 37.27 -28.75
CA ARG A 968 16.05 37.48 -29.43
C ARG A 968 15.01 36.56 -28.80
N ASP A 969 13.92 37.12 -28.33
CA ASP A 969 12.80 36.33 -27.80
C ASP A 969 11.93 35.79 -28.94
N GLU A 970 12.41 34.75 -29.64
CA GLU A 970 11.76 34.19 -30.83
C GLU A 970 10.40 33.53 -30.53
N ASN A 971 10.25 32.99 -29.32
CA ASN A 971 9.04 32.31 -28.87
C ASN A 971 8.06 33.23 -28.12
N ASP A 972 8.37 34.53 -28.05
CA ASP A 972 7.59 35.54 -27.32
C ASP A 972 7.29 35.12 -25.86
N ALA A 973 8.27 34.52 -25.18
CA ALA A 973 8.11 33.98 -23.83
C ALA A 973 7.96 35.07 -22.78
N LEU A 974 8.56 36.25 -23.01
CA LEU A 974 8.47 37.40 -22.13
C LEU A 974 7.36 38.35 -22.59
N ARG A 975 6.27 38.40 -21.82
CA ARG A 975 5.16 39.31 -22.07
C ARG A 975 5.43 40.68 -21.45
N VAL A 976 5.38 41.72 -22.28
CA VAL A 976 5.41 43.12 -21.83
C VAL A 976 4.07 43.75 -22.20
N ALA A 977 3.35 44.28 -21.20
CA ALA A 977 2.09 44.98 -21.38
C ALA A 977 2.15 46.41 -20.84
N ILE A 978 1.57 47.35 -21.58
CA ILE A 978 1.39 48.75 -21.19
C ILE A 978 -0.12 49.03 -21.13
N ILE A 979 -0.60 49.35 -19.93
CA ILE A 979 -2.02 49.57 -19.66
C ILE A 979 -2.23 51.07 -19.46
N ARG A 980 -3.05 51.66 -20.32
CA ARG A 980 -3.33 53.10 -20.38
C ARG A 980 -4.71 53.41 -19.80
N GLY A 981 -4.94 54.69 -19.49
CA GLY A 981 -6.25 55.17 -19.07
C GLY A 981 -6.68 54.65 -17.70
N ILE A 982 -5.73 54.41 -16.80
CA ILE A 982 -5.98 53.88 -15.45
C ILE A 982 -6.68 54.90 -14.54
N SER A 983 -6.45 56.20 -14.78
CA SER A 983 -6.93 57.28 -13.94
C SER A 983 -7.55 58.40 -14.77
N LYS A 984 -8.82 58.73 -14.50
CA LYS A 984 -9.48 59.94 -15.03
C LYS A 984 -8.80 61.24 -14.56
N ARG A 985 -8.22 61.23 -13.35
CA ARG A 985 -7.57 62.42 -12.77
C ARG A 985 -6.24 62.74 -13.45
N ASN A 986 -5.50 61.69 -13.83
CA ASN A 986 -4.22 61.79 -14.53
C ASN A 986 -4.26 60.94 -15.81
N PRO A 987 -4.76 61.47 -16.94
CA PRO A 987 -4.90 60.68 -18.17
C PRO A 987 -3.60 60.12 -18.75
N ALA A 988 -2.45 60.71 -18.39
CA ALA A 988 -1.13 60.23 -18.80
C ALA A 988 -0.60 59.07 -17.94
N GLU A 989 -1.29 58.69 -16.86
CA GLU A 989 -0.90 57.56 -16.00
C GLU A 989 -1.05 56.22 -16.74
N TYR A 990 -0.04 55.38 -16.61
CA TYR A 990 -0.01 54.04 -17.19
C TYR A 990 0.71 53.05 -16.28
N ALA A 991 0.41 51.76 -16.44
CA ALA A 991 1.12 50.68 -15.78
C ALA A 991 1.87 49.86 -16.83
N VAL A 992 3.10 49.46 -16.48
CA VAL A 992 3.87 48.49 -17.26
C VAL A 992 3.89 47.19 -16.48
N SER A 993 3.49 46.10 -17.12
CA SER A 993 3.55 44.75 -16.59
C SER A 993 4.56 43.94 -17.38
N VAL A 994 5.41 43.19 -16.67
CA VAL A 994 6.36 42.24 -17.23
C VAL A 994 6.08 40.88 -16.60
N GLY A 995 5.79 39.88 -17.42
CA GLY A 995 5.39 38.54 -16.96
C GLY A 995 5.55 37.48 -18.05
N PRO A 996 5.09 36.25 -17.81
CA PRO A 996 5.11 35.19 -18.82
C PRO A 996 4.04 35.45 -19.89
N ASN A 997 4.28 34.98 -21.11
CA ASN A 997 3.24 34.90 -22.12
C ASN A 997 2.38 33.63 -21.93
N LEU A 998 1.07 33.83 -21.82
CA LEU A 998 0.10 32.75 -21.60
C LEU A 998 -0.26 31.97 -22.87
N GLN A 999 0.14 32.45 -24.05
CA GLN A 999 -0.12 31.74 -25.32
C GLN A 999 0.68 30.45 -25.49
N ILE A 1000 1.65 30.18 -24.60
CA ILE A 1000 2.35 28.91 -24.55
C ILE A 1000 1.39 27.84 -24.01
N ARG A 1001 0.68 27.14 -24.92
CA ARG A 1001 -0.17 26.00 -24.57
C ARG A 1001 0.70 24.81 -24.13
N GLU A 1002 0.87 24.62 -22.82
CA GLU A 1002 1.39 23.36 -22.29
C GLU A 1002 0.27 22.30 -22.29
N HIS A 1003 0.36 21.34 -23.21
CA HIS A 1003 -0.59 20.23 -23.27
C HIS A 1003 -0.52 19.39 -21.98
N GLY A 1004 -1.68 19.12 -21.38
CA GLY A 1004 -1.81 18.25 -20.20
C GLY A 1004 -1.71 18.92 -18.83
N LYS A 1005 -1.41 20.23 -18.72
CA LYS A 1005 -1.46 20.97 -17.45
C LYS A 1005 -2.84 21.58 -17.23
N LYS A 1006 -3.33 21.50 -15.99
CA LYS A 1006 -4.70 21.93 -15.63
C LYS A 1006 -4.73 23.26 -14.88
N VAL A 1007 -3.65 23.63 -14.19
CA VAL A 1007 -3.54 24.87 -13.41
C VAL A 1007 -2.20 25.55 -13.69
N LEU A 1008 -2.24 26.85 -14.00
CA LEU A 1008 -1.07 27.69 -14.22
C LEU A 1008 -0.98 28.78 -13.14
N ALA A 1009 0.11 28.79 -12.39
CA ALA A 1009 0.47 29.92 -11.52
C ALA A 1009 1.40 30.85 -12.29
N THR A 1010 1.06 32.14 -12.38
CA THR A 1010 1.88 33.13 -13.07
C THR A 1010 2.32 34.26 -12.16
N VAL A 1011 3.53 34.75 -12.41
CA VAL A 1011 4.10 35.87 -11.65
C VAL A 1011 4.45 36.98 -12.62
N SER A 1012 3.91 38.16 -12.36
CA SER A 1012 4.22 39.38 -13.11
C SER A 1012 4.71 40.47 -12.17
N ARG A 1013 5.68 41.28 -12.63
CA ARG A 1013 6.07 42.52 -11.95
C ARG A 1013 5.40 43.68 -12.65
N ILE A 1014 4.88 44.61 -11.84
CA ILE A 1014 4.15 45.77 -12.32
C ILE A 1014 4.82 47.02 -11.79
N ASN A 1015 4.98 48.01 -12.65
CA ASN A 1015 5.40 49.35 -12.27
C ASN A 1015 4.41 50.38 -12.81
N ARG A 1016 3.92 51.25 -11.91
CA ARG A 1016 3.02 52.36 -12.28
C ARG A 1016 3.83 53.62 -12.51
N MET A 1017 3.50 54.30 -13.59
CA MET A 1017 4.16 55.51 -14.03
C MET A 1017 3.17 56.66 -14.03
N THR A 1018 3.54 57.77 -13.39
CA THR A 1018 2.75 59.00 -13.33
C THR A 1018 3.47 60.14 -14.06
N PRO A 1019 3.64 60.06 -15.39
CA PRO A 1019 4.31 61.11 -16.14
C PRO A 1019 3.43 62.37 -16.22
N THR A 1020 4.06 63.52 -16.49
CA THR A 1020 3.33 64.80 -16.69
C THR A 1020 2.61 64.85 -18.04
N ASN A 1021 3.07 64.11 -19.05
CA ASN A 1021 2.43 63.97 -20.36
C ASN A 1021 2.77 62.59 -20.99
N SER A 1022 2.07 62.23 -22.07
CA SER A 1022 2.23 60.94 -22.75
C SER A 1022 3.22 60.95 -23.93
N VAL A 1023 3.90 62.08 -24.20
CA VAL A 1023 4.68 62.29 -25.43
C VAL A 1023 5.72 61.20 -25.67
N ASN A 1024 6.47 60.79 -24.64
CA ASN A 1024 7.50 59.76 -24.76
C ASN A 1024 6.92 58.39 -25.09
N LEU A 1025 5.80 58.02 -24.46
CA LEU A 1025 5.12 56.75 -24.70
C LEU A 1025 4.48 56.73 -26.09
N ASP A 1026 3.77 57.80 -26.46
CA ASP A 1026 3.11 57.89 -27.77
C ASP A 1026 4.15 57.88 -28.92
N THR A 1027 5.31 58.53 -28.73
CA THR A 1027 6.42 58.50 -29.68
C THR A 1027 7.01 57.10 -29.83
N PHE A 1028 7.18 56.37 -28.73
CA PHE A 1028 7.62 54.97 -28.75
C PHE A 1028 6.63 54.08 -29.50
N ILE A 1029 5.33 54.20 -29.19
CA ILE A 1029 4.27 53.40 -29.83
C ILE A 1029 4.26 53.64 -31.34
N ALA A 1030 4.33 54.90 -31.79
CA ALA A 1030 4.38 55.23 -33.21
C ALA A 1030 5.63 54.66 -33.91
N ALA A 1031 6.80 54.73 -33.25
CA ALA A 1031 8.03 54.15 -33.79
C ALA A 1031 7.97 52.61 -33.87
N TYR A 1032 7.42 51.96 -32.84
CA TYR A 1032 7.23 50.52 -32.79
C TYR A 1032 6.24 50.05 -33.87
N GLN A 1033 5.10 50.72 -34.05
CA GLN A 1033 4.12 50.39 -35.10
C GLN A 1033 4.71 50.49 -36.51
N LYS A 1034 5.68 51.39 -36.73
CA LYS A 1034 6.36 51.55 -38.02
C LYS A 1034 7.42 50.47 -38.27
N ILE A 1035 8.16 50.06 -37.24
CA ILE A 1035 9.33 49.16 -37.36
C ILE A 1035 8.97 47.69 -37.11
N GLY A 1036 7.96 47.40 -36.28
CA GLY A 1036 7.51 46.05 -35.93
C GLY A 1036 8.41 45.31 -34.93
N MET A 1037 9.41 45.98 -34.35
CA MET A 1037 10.29 45.44 -33.31
C MET A 1037 10.83 46.54 -32.39
N PHE A 1038 11.23 46.17 -31.17
CA PHE A 1038 11.88 47.05 -30.20
C PHE A 1038 12.96 46.30 -29.41
N PHE A 1039 13.85 47.03 -28.75
CA PHE A 1039 14.81 46.46 -27.80
C PHE A 1039 14.34 46.67 -26.36
N LEU A 1040 14.30 45.60 -25.59
CA LEU A 1040 14.11 45.64 -24.14
C LEU A 1040 15.48 45.65 -23.45
N ALA A 1041 15.80 46.65 -22.63
CA ALA A 1041 17.12 46.76 -21.98
C ALA A 1041 17.03 47.12 -20.48
N PRO A 1042 18.02 46.75 -19.64
CA PRO A 1042 18.12 47.29 -18.30
C PRO A 1042 18.77 48.67 -18.32
N ALA A 1043 18.38 49.55 -17.42
CA ALA A 1043 19.01 50.86 -17.19
C ALA A 1043 19.25 51.09 -15.70
N GLN A 1044 20.32 51.82 -15.37
CA GLN A 1044 20.58 52.25 -14.00
C GLN A 1044 20.10 53.67 -13.77
N MET A 1045 19.32 53.88 -12.71
CA MET A 1045 18.95 55.21 -12.28
C MET A 1045 20.09 55.89 -11.52
N MET A 1046 20.72 56.90 -12.14
CA MET A 1046 21.77 57.71 -11.53
C MET A 1046 21.25 59.09 -11.08
N GLY A 1047 20.38 59.11 -10.05
CA GLY A 1047 19.92 60.36 -9.44
C GLY A 1047 19.30 61.34 -10.45
N THR A 1048 19.91 62.52 -10.61
CA THR A 1048 19.49 63.59 -11.53
C THR A 1048 20.05 63.47 -12.96
N ASN A 1049 20.98 62.54 -13.21
CA ASN A 1049 21.56 62.35 -14.53
C ASN A 1049 20.64 61.49 -15.40
N ALA A 1050 20.70 61.70 -16.72
CA ALA A 1050 19.95 60.89 -17.68
C ALA A 1050 20.37 59.41 -17.52
N PRO A 1051 19.43 58.50 -17.22
CA PRO A 1051 19.74 57.09 -17.06
C PRO A 1051 20.15 56.48 -18.41
N GLU A 1052 21.31 55.82 -18.43
CA GLU A 1052 21.84 55.18 -19.64
C GLU A 1052 21.45 53.69 -19.68
N PRO A 1053 20.84 53.21 -20.78
CA PRO A 1053 20.51 51.80 -20.94
C PRO A 1053 21.76 50.97 -21.27
N PHE A 1054 21.89 49.81 -20.64
CA PHE A 1054 22.94 48.84 -20.91
C PHE A 1054 22.59 48.02 -22.16
N MET A 1055 22.81 48.61 -23.34
CA MET A 1055 22.43 48.01 -24.63
C MET A 1055 23.11 46.66 -24.92
N GLN A 1056 24.26 46.38 -24.31
CA GLN A 1056 24.95 45.09 -24.43
C GLN A 1056 24.15 43.91 -23.85
N LEU A 1057 23.12 44.18 -23.03
CA LEU A 1057 22.19 43.18 -22.47
C LEU A 1057 20.78 43.28 -23.07
N ALA A 1058 20.59 44.06 -24.14
CA ALA A 1058 19.28 44.22 -24.75
C ALA A 1058 18.76 42.92 -25.38
N ILE A 1059 17.45 42.72 -25.31
CA ILE A 1059 16.72 41.60 -25.92
C ILE A 1059 15.82 42.17 -27.01
N ALA A 1060 15.92 41.64 -28.22
CA ALA A 1060 15.04 42.03 -29.32
C ALA A 1060 13.65 41.40 -29.16
N LYS A 1061 12.60 42.22 -29.25
CA LYS A 1061 11.20 41.82 -29.08
C LYS A 1061 10.35 42.32 -30.24
N ARG A 1062 9.38 41.50 -30.67
CA ARG A 1062 8.42 41.84 -31.74
C ARG A 1062 7.06 42.20 -31.18
N ASP A 1063 6.63 41.56 -30.09
CA ASP A 1063 5.30 41.75 -29.52
C ASP A 1063 5.34 42.55 -28.21
N ILE A 1064 4.45 43.54 -28.13
CA ILE A 1064 4.13 44.31 -26.92
C ILE A 1064 2.61 44.53 -26.87
N HIS A 1065 2.00 44.31 -25.71
CA HIS A 1065 0.57 44.51 -25.54
C HIS A 1065 0.29 45.94 -25.07
N ILE A 1066 -0.46 46.71 -25.84
CA ILE A 1066 -0.89 48.06 -25.45
C ILE A 1066 -2.41 48.02 -25.32
N ARG A 1067 -2.93 48.16 -24.10
CA ARG A 1067 -4.36 47.99 -23.78
C ARG A 1067 -4.90 49.16 -22.99
N GLN A 1068 -6.21 49.39 -23.07
CA GLN A 1068 -6.90 50.33 -22.19
C GLN A 1068 -7.38 49.63 -20.92
N ALA A 1069 -7.36 50.33 -19.79
CA ALA A 1069 -7.87 49.79 -18.52
C ALA A 1069 -9.35 49.39 -18.60
N SER A 1070 -10.13 50.05 -19.47
CA SER A 1070 -11.54 49.74 -19.74
C SER A 1070 -11.78 48.50 -20.61
N GLU A 1071 -10.72 47.82 -21.07
CA GLU A 1071 -10.80 46.56 -21.85
C GLU A 1071 -10.45 45.33 -21.00
N ILE A 1072 -10.17 45.50 -19.70
CA ILE A 1072 -9.65 44.47 -18.81
C ILE A 1072 -10.78 44.01 -17.88
N GLY A 1073 -11.28 42.80 -18.09
CA GLY A 1073 -12.29 42.18 -17.22
C GLY A 1073 -11.71 41.53 -15.96
N PRO A 1074 -12.57 41.07 -15.04
CA PRO A 1074 -12.16 40.51 -13.74
C PRO A 1074 -11.34 39.22 -13.84
N ASN A 1075 -11.50 38.46 -14.93
CA ASN A 1075 -10.79 37.21 -15.20
C ASN A 1075 -9.60 37.39 -16.16
N ASP A 1076 -9.27 38.62 -16.55
CA ASP A 1076 -8.16 38.94 -17.44
C ASP A 1076 -6.82 38.93 -16.67
N PRO A 1077 -5.74 38.36 -17.21
CA PRO A 1077 -4.43 38.35 -16.55
C PRO A 1077 -3.85 39.74 -16.28
N ASP A 1078 -4.25 40.78 -17.02
CA ASP A 1078 -3.82 42.16 -16.80
C ASP A 1078 -4.55 42.85 -15.63
N MET A 1079 -5.59 42.22 -15.06
CA MET A 1079 -6.32 42.74 -13.90
C MET A 1079 -5.39 43.02 -12.71
N VAL A 1080 -4.30 42.26 -12.59
CA VAL A 1080 -3.27 42.46 -11.56
C VAL A 1080 -2.62 43.85 -11.58
N ALA A 1081 -2.65 44.56 -12.71
CA ALA A 1081 -2.09 45.91 -12.82
C ALA A 1081 -3.06 47.01 -12.37
N LEU A 1082 -4.35 46.69 -12.23
CA LEU A 1082 -5.40 47.57 -11.74
C LEU A 1082 -5.55 47.46 -10.22
N ARG A 1083 -6.03 48.53 -9.59
CA ARG A 1083 -6.29 48.63 -8.15
C ARG A 1083 -7.76 48.95 -7.94
N LYS A 1084 -8.27 48.58 -6.76
CA LYS A 1084 -9.68 48.77 -6.39
C LYS A 1084 -10.15 50.24 -6.47
N ASP A 1085 -9.23 51.19 -6.26
CA ASP A 1085 -9.52 52.62 -6.24
C ASP A 1085 -9.25 53.32 -7.60
N ASP A 1086 -8.92 52.56 -8.65
CA ASP A 1086 -8.69 53.13 -9.97
C ASP A 1086 -10.00 53.62 -10.60
N GLU A 1087 -9.91 54.74 -11.33
CA GLU A 1087 -11.01 55.32 -12.08
C GLU A 1087 -10.68 55.23 -13.58
N PRO A 1088 -10.87 54.07 -14.24
CA PRO A 1088 -10.47 53.89 -15.62
C PRO A 1088 -11.24 54.82 -16.58
N ILE A 1089 -10.54 55.28 -17.62
CA ILE A 1089 -11.12 56.10 -18.68
C ILE A 1089 -11.90 55.18 -19.63
N VAL A 1090 -13.21 55.37 -19.66
CA VAL A 1090 -14.12 54.67 -20.58
C VAL A 1090 -14.34 55.54 -21.82
N PRO A 1091 -14.04 55.07 -23.04
CA PRO A 1091 -14.27 55.81 -24.28
C PRO A 1091 -15.74 56.19 -24.46
N ALA A 1092 -15.99 57.36 -25.06
CA ALA A 1092 -17.35 57.82 -25.36
C ALA A 1092 -18.05 56.85 -26.33
N GLY A 1093 -19.17 56.27 -25.89
CA GLY A 1093 -19.96 55.29 -26.67
C GLY A 1093 -19.92 53.85 -26.16
N VAL A 1094 -19.08 53.53 -25.17
CA VAL A 1094 -19.06 52.21 -24.51
C VAL A 1094 -19.98 52.25 -23.28
N THR A 1095 -21.09 51.50 -23.33
CA THR A 1095 -22.12 51.50 -22.26
C THR A 1095 -21.94 50.42 -21.20
N ASP A 1096 -21.14 49.39 -21.48
CA ASP A 1096 -20.95 48.22 -20.62
C ASP A 1096 -19.48 47.78 -20.65
N ALA A 1097 -18.61 48.58 -20.01
CA ALA A 1097 -17.19 48.24 -19.87
C ALA A 1097 -17.01 47.24 -18.70
N PRO A 1098 -16.14 46.22 -18.84
CA PRO A 1098 -15.93 45.16 -17.84
C PRO A 1098 -15.55 45.61 -16.43
#